data_AF-A0A7S2LDN0-F1
#
_entry.id   AF-A0A7S2LDN0-F1
#
_cell.length_a   1.000
_cell.length_b   1.000
_cell.length_c   1.000
_cell.angle_alpha   90.00
_cell.angle_beta   90.00
_cell.angle_gamma   90.00
#
_symmetry.space_group_name_H-M   'P 1'
#
loop_
_entity.id
_entity.type
_entity.pdbx_description
1 polymer ?
#
loop_
_entity_poly.entity_id
_entity_poly.type
_entity_poly.pdbx_seq_one_letter_code
_entity_poly.pdbx_strand_id
1 'polypeptide(L)'
;MAAAQLFRSVKRVYNKHNRRSPPTKAFETMEMALPVVEENAVSKSIRGYMFDADKDVDAVRFSRLDTPNGFPEWVFHETQSGIGASDEDSSCVEILRRGICRELAKCPISHIGSDEPEEGNEGLSEERESTQRYELSLGRKFRAVIDDLSYDPKNIENWMVLSECLGFKADIICDRLVRENDPYDTSDFCPPMNATKSLAARSLDKLHEIQSSEYTRRNWHPFIGKDLSAYMQYPWSNLNSLRDCSKHVESSLSPVSESGHESETVDLQIWREIETIFGKGEYTSWANAWAGMFVTALRTMRMKALRVARYLAKKKLGKMHPSEVCEDIGTALYGDLMASTVYGFPMQRMSNHEKRAIAEGTKYYFEEAIELSKSVDYASDSKTESWEVQFMIGKCCEKIASTLRDEIYPTDDCPKKRIYETMMSEAIQNYSAALGDAQKVEKAGGGQDNKNGGSSHGSREVLYRLHATRFKVLLSAIRQAADDFGLAEIEACRISSTSWFDDSNKLQTSDDDVRLKTWDLYVDCVQGLASCRKGISYFHRAAYRLAQALLWAPAFHDPRFCFHEGSIESIPPFKRGRISELDKDSFAECAASVIGSLFDKKRSHLVAVWVTTSAAPPPFEVLNDSVRKYDALRLKYIKAFIDTMVLCKRRDKIETFLSWAVSSSQDIPGFYEASAMTFQGGNPGNSLLSGSGFLTKVQRAAMIALAKMVLQDLALMKKDGINEKARKLLKDDFKLSHNLFLRLNSTPEEILRAAHSNKPLDEVVALCRCYLSIQSGRINDSINLDGNIDDATMLSSLLEGASEKAKEMFPTKKNKLKTLKRQAEDPVMS
;
A
#
# COMPACT_ATOMS: atom_id res chain seq x y z
N MET A 1 20.95 40.94 -23.93
CA MET A 1 21.29 40.46 -25.31
C MET A 1 21.99 39.10 -25.34
N ALA A 2 23.04 38.85 -24.55
CA ALA A 2 23.76 37.56 -24.56
C ALA A 2 22.86 36.35 -24.24
N ALA A 3 22.02 36.43 -23.20
CA ALA A 3 21.08 35.35 -22.85
C ALA A 3 20.07 35.04 -23.97
N ALA A 4 19.59 36.06 -24.70
CA ALA A 4 18.69 35.88 -25.84
C ALA A 4 19.37 35.17 -27.01
N GLN A 5 20.64 35.50 -27.29
CA GLN A 5 21.43 34.82 -28.31
C GLN A 5 21.75 33.38 -27.93
N LEU A 6 22.05 33.12 -26.65
CA LEU A 6 22.28 31.78 -26.13
C LEU A 6 21.01 30.92 -26.23
N PHE A 7 19.85 31.45 -25.84
CA PHE A 7 18.56 30.77 -25.96
C PHE A 7 18.26 30.38 -27.42
N ARG A 8 18.43 31.33 -28.35
CA ARG A 8 18.26 31.07 -29.80
C ARG A 8 19.25 30.03 -30.31
N SER A 9 20.49 30.05 -29.84
CA SER A 9 21.54 29.12 -30.24
C SER A 9 21.24 27.70 -29.75
N VAL A 10 20.85 27.55 -28.48
CA VAL A 10 20.44 26.26 -27.90
C VAL A 10 19.24 25.70 -28.65
N LYS A 11 18.18 26.48 -28.87
CA LYS A 11 17.01 26.02 -29.65
C LYS A 11 17.38 25.62 -31.08
N ARG A 12 18.20 26.41 -31.77
CA ARG A 12 18.62 26.13 -33.15
C ARG A 12 19.41 24.82 -33.23
N VAL A 13 20.35 24.60 -32.32
CA VAL A 13 21.17 23.38 -32.30
C VAL A 13 20.31 22.14 -32.07
N TYR A 14 19.41 22.19 -31.09
CA TYR A 14 18.61 21.01 -30.74
C TYR A 14 17.47 20.72 -31.72
N ASN A 15 16.86 21.75 -32.31
CA ASN A 15 15.88 21.57 -33.39
C ASN A 15 16.52 21.04 -34.69
N LYS A 16 17.76 21.44 -35.02
CA LYS A 16 18.44 21.02 -36.27
C LYS A 16 18.94 19.58 -36.23
N HIS A 17 19.18 19.02 -35.04
CA HIS A 17 19.79 17.68 -34.88
C HIS A 17 18.80 16.58 -34.47
N ASN A 18 17.49 16.83 -34.49
CA ASN A 18 16.46 15.86 -34.08
C ASN A 18 16.71 15.28 -32.67
N ARG A 19 17.39 16.02 -31.79
CA ARG A 19 17.70 15.60 -30.41
C ARG A 19 16.45 15.83 -29.54
N ARG A 20 16.15 14.86 -28.65
CA ARG A 20 14.87 14.76 -27.91
C ARG A 20 14.50 15.96 -27.03
N SER A 21 15.46 16.77 -26.56
CA SER A 21 15.21 18.03 -25.84
C SER A 21 16.51 18.82 -25.61
N PRO A 22 16.45 20.16 -25.46
CA PRO A 22 17.61 20.95 -25.06
C PRO A 22 17.94 20.78 -23.55
N PRO A 23 19.20 20.97 -23.13
CA PRO A 23 19.64 20.65 -21.77
C PRO A 23 19.05 21.64 -20.76
N THR A 24 18.31 21.12 -19.78
CA THR A 24 17.62 21.88 -18.72
C THR A 24 18.56 22.85 -18.00
N LYS A 25 19.77 22.40 -17.65
CA LYS A 25 20.81 23.21 -16.98
C LYS A 25 21.18 24.48 -17.76
N ALA A 26 21.14 24.46 -19.10
CA ALA A 26 21.42 25.64 -19.90
C ALA A 26 20.35 26.71 -19.75
N PHE A 27 19.07 26.30 -19.67
CA PHE A 27 17.96 27.22 -19.45
C PHE A 27 17.91 27.74 -18.01
N GLU A 28 18.19 26.91 -17.00
CA GLU A 28 18.34 27.34 -15.60
C GLU A 28 19.43 28.41 -15.48
N THR A 29 20.58 28.21 -16.14
CA THR A 29 21.68 29.19 -16.14
C THR A 29 21.29 30.50 -16.82
N MET A 30 20.53 30.42 -17.92
CA MET A 30 20.01 31.61 -18.60
C MET A 30 19.02 32.37 -17.73
N GLU A 31 18.15 31.67 -17.00
CA GLU A 31 17.18 32.26 -16.07
C GLU A 31 17.86 33.03 -14.94
N MET A 32 18.87 32.42 -14.30
CA MET A 32 19.65 33.06 -13.23
C MET A 32 20.41 34.32 -13.69
N ALA A 33 20.71 34.42 -14.98
CA ALA A 33 21.39 35.57 -15.57
C ALA A 33 20.43 36.73 -15.95
N LEU A 34 19.11 36.53 -15.85
CA LEU A 34 18.13 37.59 -16.09
C LEU A 34 17.93 38.46 -14.84
N PRO A 35 17.69 39.78 -14.99
CA PRO A 35 17.34 40.66 -13.87
C PRO A 35 16.14 40.11 -13.09
N VAL A 36 16.13 40.27 -11.76
CA VAL A 36 14.97 39.91 -10.92
C VAL A 36 13.76 40.73 -11.37
N VAL A 37 12.62 40.07 -11.58
CA VAL A 37 11.37 40.72 -12.02
C VAL A 37 10.38 40.67 -10.86
N GLU A 38 9.66 41.75 -10.64
CA GLU A 38 8.56 41.79 -9.68
C GLU A 38 7.47 40.78 -10.05
N GLU A 39 6.94 40.10 -9.06
CA GLU A 39 5.91 39.10 -9.29
C GLU A 39 4.64 39.73 -9.86
N ASN A 40 4.21 39.25 -11.04
CA ASN A 40 3.01 39.76 -11.69
C ASN A 40 1.73 39.38 -10.92
N ALA A 41 0.63 40.11 -11.14
CA ALA A 41 -0.62 39.93 -10.40
C ALA A 41 -1.23 38.52 -10.57
N VAL A 42 -1.08 37.94 -11.77
CA VAL A 42 -1.54 36.59 -12.09
C VAL A 42 -0.78 35.54 -11.27
N SER A 43 0.56 35.64 -11.19
CA SER A 43 1.41 34.77 -10.38
C SER A 43 1.03 34.88 -8.90
N LYS A 44 0.87 36.10 -8.37
CA LYS A 44 0.42 36.31 -6.98
C LYS A 44 -0.92 35.63 -6.71
N SER A 45 -1.84 35.68 -7.67
CA SER A 45 -3.16 35.07 -7.55
C SER A 45 -3.15 33.54 -7.68
N ILE A 46 -2.33 32.99 -8.59
CA ILE A 46 -2.08 31.55 -8.70
C ILE A 46 -1.48 31.03 -7.39
N ARG A 47 -0.40 31.64 -6.91
CA ARG A 47 0.27 31.23 -5.67
C ARG A 47 -0.65 31.40 -4.45
N GLY A 48 -1.38 32.51 -4.38
CA GLY A 48 -2.37 32.76 -3.34
C GLY A 48 -3.60 31.83 -3.42
N TYR A 49 -3.86 31.15 -4.53
CA TYR A 49 -4.87 30.08 -4.59
C TYR A 49 -4.25 28.72 -4.20
N MET A 50 -3.10 28.40 -4.78
CA MET A 50 -2.41 27.12 -4.59
C MET A 50 -1.98 26.93 -3.13
N PHE A 51 -1.29 27.91 -2.56
CA PHE A 51 -0.65 27.79 -1.25
C PHE A 51 -1.53 28.21 -0.07
N ASP A 52 -2.67 28.86 -0.30
CA ASP A 52 -3.55 29.30 0.78
C ASP A 52 -4.36 28.13 1.34
N ALA A 53 -4.08 27.75 2.58
CA ALA A 53 -4.77 26.69 3.30
C ALA A 53 -6.26 26.96 3.50
N ASP A 54 -6.68 28.21 3.69
CA ASP A 54 -8.07 28.55 4.03
C ASP A 54 -8.99 28.46 2.81
N LYS A 55 -8.41 28.47 1.60
CA LYS A 55 -9.10 28.13 0.35
C LYS A 55 -9.24 26.62 0.16
N ASP A 56 -9.28 25.86 1.27
CA ASP A 56 -9.43 24.42 1.22
C ASP A 56 -10.76 24.04 0.54
N VAL A 57 -10.67 22.97 -0.20
CA VAL A 57 -11.75 22.48 -1.02
C VAL A 57 -11.88 21.02 -0.66
N ASP A 58 -12.67 20.75 0.40
CA ASP A 58 -12.93 19.42 0.95
C ASP A 58 -13.04 18.40 -0.21
N ALA A 59 -12.05 17.51 -0.31
CA ALA A 59 -11.87 16.61 -1.45
C ALA A 59 -13.07 15.68 -1.65
N VAL A 60 -13.85 15.46 -0.58
CA VAL A 60 -14.93 14.48 -0.50
C VAL A 60 -16.32 15.11 -0.66
N ARG A 61 -16.50 16.38 -0.27
CA ARG A 61 -17.83 17.04 -0.17
C ARG A 61 -18.14 18.02 -1.29
N PHE A 62 -17.48 17.90 -2.44
CA PHE A 62 -17.80 18.80 -3.54
C PHE A 62 -19.20 18.54 -4.11
N SER A 63 -20.11 19.48 -3.89
CA SER A 63 -21.46 19.48 -4.47
C SER A 63 -21.38 19.46 -6.00
N ARG A 64 -22.42 18.91 -6.64
CA ARG A 64 -22.65 18.83 -8.10
C ARG A 64 -22.67 20.20 -8.84
N LEU A 65 -22.22 21.28 -8.23
CA LEU A 65 -22.22 22.64 -8.75
C LEU A 65 -20.81 23.02 -9.26
N ASP A 66 -20.76 23.68 -10.41
CA ASP A 66 -19.54 23.80 -11.24
C ASP A 66 -18.43 24.71 -10.68
N THR A 67 -18.62 25.45 -9.58
CA THR A 67 -17.58 26.35 -9.01
C THR A 67 -17.65 26.49 -7.48
N PRO A 68 -16.55 26.24 -6.73
CA PRO A 68 -16.46 26.55 -5.29
C PRO A 68 -16.50 28.03 -4.95
N ASN A 69 -16.90 28.31 -3.72
CA ASN A 69 -16.54 29.56 -3.05
C ASN A 69 -15.00 29.71 -3.04
N GLY A 70 -14.49 30.84 -3.53
CA GLY A 70 -13.05 31.09 -3.62
C GLY A 70 -12.36 30.49 -4.85
N PHE A 71 -13.11 29.95 -5.83
CA PHE A 71 -12.53 29.59 -7.12
C PHE A 71 -11.96 30.85 -7.81
N PRO A 72 -10.76 30.77 -8.41
CA PRO A 72 -10.12 31.93 -8.99
C PRO A 72 -10.86 32.47 -10.22
N GLU A 73 -11.66 33.53 -10.05
CA GLU A 73 -12.35 34.21 -11.16
C GLU A 73 -11.39 34.84 -12.18
N TRP A 74 -10.14 35.10 -11.78
CA TRP A 74 -9.09 35.58 -12.68
C TRP A 74 -8.71 34.59 -13.78
N VAL A 75 -9.02 33.30 -13.63
CA VAL A 75 -8.89 32.31 -14.71
C VAL A 75 -9.85 32.65 -15.87
N PHE A 76 -10.94 33.36 -15.57
CA PHE A 76 -12.02 33.72 -16.51
C PHE A 76 -11.89 35.10 -17.11
N HIS A 77 -11.15 36.00 -16.48
CA HIS A 77 -10.90 37.28 -17.09
C HIS A 77 -10.16 37.01 -18.40
N GLU A 78 -10.86 37.22 -19.52
CA GLU A 78 -10.19 37.71 -20.70
C GLU A 78 -9.30 38.82 -20.19
N THR A 79 -7.99 38.65 -20.29
CA THR A 79 -7.17 39.81 -20.55
C THR A 79 -7.89 40.50 -21.70
N GLN A 80 -8.63 41.57 -21.39
CA GLN A 80 -9.08 42.54 -22.37
C GLN A 80 -7.81 43.16 -22.94
N SER A 81 -7.23 42.40 -23.84
CA SER A 81 -6.29 42.74 -24.88
C SER A 81 -6.53 41.56 -25.84
N GLY A 82 -7.26 41.73 -26.92
CA GLY A 82 -6.87 42.79 -27.84
C GLY A 82 -5.35 42.75 -28.03
N ILE A 83 -4.73 41.58 -28.19
CA ILE A 83 -3.46 41.47 -28.92
C ILE A 83 -3.81 41.60 -30.41
N GLY A 84 -4.45 42.72 -30.74
CA GLY A 84 -4.25 43.40 -31.99
C GLY A 84 -3.30 44.54 -31.65
N ALA A 85 -2.01 44.36 -31.98
CA ALA A 85 -1.04 45.44 -32.14
C ALA A 85 -0.87 46.43 -30.96
N SER A 86 -0.15 46.02 -29.92
CA SER A 86 0.86 46.88 -29.27
C SER A 86 1.93 46.01 -28.60
N ASP A 87 2.68 45.30 -29.45
CA ASP A 87 3.81 44.43 -29.09
C ASP A 87 5.09 45.24 -28.76
N GLU A 88 4.97 46.54 -28.45
CA GLU A 88 6.11 47.47 -28.37
C GLU A 88 6.67 47.69 -26.95
N ASP A 89 5.99 47.27 -25.88
CA ASP A 89 6.43 47.53 -24.49
C ASP A 89 6.77 46.28 -23.64
N SER A 90 6.56 45.05 -24.13
CA SER A 90 7.09 43.87 -23.40
C SER A 90 8.60 43.83 -23.59
N SER A 91 9.33 44.20 -22.53
CA SER A 91 10.79 44.21 -22.50
C SER A 91 11.32 42.90 -23.10
N CYS A 92 12.32 42.96 -23.97
CA CYS A 92 12.97 41.78 -24.56
C CYS A 92 13.38 40.71 -23.52
N VAL A 93 13.54 41.12 -22.26
CA VAL A 93 13.80 40.26 -21.09
C VAL A 93 12.59 39.40 -20.74
N GLU A 94 11.37 39.94 -20.79
CA GLU A 94 10.13 39.26 -20.44
C GLU A 94 9.76 38.18 -21.48
N ILE A 95 9.87 38.52 -22.77
CA ILE A 95 9.69 37.56 -23.87
C ILE A 95 10.69 36.40 -23.73
N LEU A 96 11.94 36.71 -23.39
CA LEU A 96 12.97 35.69 -23.17
C LEU A 96 12.66 34.83 -21.93
N ARG A 97 12.24 35.43 -20.82
CA ARG A 97 11.87 34.73 -19.59
C ARG A 97 10.71 33.77 -19.84
N ARG A 98 9.64 34.23 -20.47
CA ARG A 98 8.51 33.37 -20.91
C ARG A 98 9.01 32.21 -21.78
N GLY A 99 9.93 32.49 -22.71
CA GLY A 99 10.54 31.47 -23.55
C GLY A 99 11.33 30.41 -22.77
N ILE A 100 12.06 30.81 -21.72
CA ILE A 100 12.83 29.93 -20.84
C ILE A 100 11.90 29.10 -19.95
N CYS A 101 10.96 29.73 -19.25
CA CYS A 101 9.99 29.05 -18.38
C CYS A 101 9.20 28.00 -19.15
N ARG A 102 8.74 28.32 -20.36
CA ARG A 102 8.03 27.38 -21.23
C ARG A 102 8.86 26.16 -21.60
N GLU A 103 10.17 26.30 -21.81
CA GLU A 103 11.02 25.15 -22.14
C GLU A 103 11.33 24.31 -20.90
N LEU A 104 11.57 24.94 -19.75
CA LEU A 104 11.70 24.25 -18.46
C LEU A 104 10.40 23.50 -18.09
N ALA A 105 9.23 24.10 -18.36
CA ALA A 105 7.91 23.51 -18.17
C ALA A 105 7.61 22.34 -19.13
N LYS A 106 8.37 22.15 -20.21
CA LYS A 106 8.25 20.97 -21.10
C LYS A 106 9.20 19.82 -20.77
N CYS A 107 10.28 20.06 -20.01
CA CYS A 107 11.22 19.00 -19.65
C CYS A 107 10.49 17.82 -18.96
N PRO A 108 10.79 16.56 -19.27
CA PRO A 108 10.18 15.45 -18.55
C PRO A 108 10.50 15.57 -17.06
N ILE A 109 9.60 15.07 -16.22
CA ILE A 109 9.89 14.87 -14.81
C ILE A 109 11.04 13.87 -14.74
N SER A 110 12.11 14.20 -14.03
CA SER A 110 13.27 13.32 -13.87
C SER A 110 12.80 11.95 -13.34
N HIS A 111 13.57 10.89 -13.54
CA HIS A 111 13.30 9.62 -12.85
C HIS A 111 14.38 9.40 -11.80
N ILE A 112 14.00 8.86 -10.64
CA ILE A 112 14.93 8.39 -9.62
C ILE A 112 15.81 7.32 -10.31
N GLY A 113 17.11 7.60 -10.49
CA GLY A 113 18.07 6.71 -11.14
C GLY A 113 18.47 7.07 -12.58
N SER A 114 18.06 8.23 -13.12
CA SER A 114 18.50 8.70 -14.46
C SER A 114 19.89 9.36 -14.49
N ASP A 115 20.46 9.68 -13.34
CA ASP A 115 21.86 10.05 -13.20
C ASP A 115 22.66 8.77 -12.91
N GLU A 116 23.61 8.41 -13.78
CA GLU A 116 24.51 7.28 -13.55
C GLU A 116 25.20 7.44 -12.18
N PRO A 117 25.15 6.44 -11.28
CA PRO A 117 25.99 6.46 -10.10
C PRO A 117 27.45 6.39 -10.56
N GLU A 118 28.29 7.28 -10.05
CA GLU A 118 29.74 7.07 -10.10
C GLU A 118 30.00 5.73 -9.40
N GLU A 119 30.55 4.76 -10.12
CA GLU A 119 30.84 3.42 -9.60
C GLU A 119 31.68 3.52 -8.32
N GLY A 120 31.12 3.09 -7.17
CA GLY A 120 31.96 2.67 -6.05
C GLY A 120 31.54 2.99 -4.62
N ASN A 121 30.35 3.53 -4.31
CA ASN A 121 30.05 3.93 -2.93
C ASN A 121 28.63 3.61 -2.42
N GLU A 122 28.18 2.35 -2.56
CA GLU A 122 26.91 1.82 -2.01
C GLU A 122 26.80 1.95 -0.45
N GLY A 123 26.67 3.18 0.05
CA GLY A 123 26.57 3.52 1.45
C GLY A 123 25.19 4.07 1.82
N LEU A 124 24.91 4.12 3.13
CA LEU A 124 23.66 4.63 3.72
C LEU A 124 23.33 6.11 3.36
N SER A 125 24.23 6.84 2.68
CA SER A 125 24.07 8.25 2.29
C SER A 125 23.47 8.43 0.89
N GLU A 126 23.76 7.54 -0.07
CA GLU A 126 23.49 7.81 -1.49
C GLU A 126 22.01 7.79 -1.88
N GLU A 127 21.19 6.92 -1.28
CA GLU A 127 19.75 6.85 -1.59
C GLU A 127 19.00 8.09 -1.10
N ARG A 128 19.30 8.59 0.11
CA ARG A 128 18.69 9.82 0.64
C ARG A 128 19.13 11.03 -0.17
N GLU A 129 20.39 11.10 -0.56
CA GLU A 129 20.91 12.17 -1.43
C GLU A 129 20.29 12.13 -2.83
N SER A 130 20.13 10.94 -3.42
CA SER A 130 19.44 10.75 -4.70
C SER A 130 17.98 11.18 -4.62
N THR A 131 17.27 10.76 -3.56
CA THR A 131 15.89 11.17 -3.31
C THR A 131 15.78 12.68 -3.09
N GLN A 132 16.69 13.28 -2.33
CA GLN A 132 16.73 14.71 -2.11
C GLN A 132 16.95 15.47 -3.43
N ARG A 133 17.90 15.03 -4.27
CA ARG A 133 18.12 15.60 -5.62
C ARG A 133 16.85 15.52 -6.45
N TYR A 134 16.15 14.40 -6.38
CA TYR A 134 14.89 14.20 -7.09
C TYR A 134 13.78 15.14 -6.58
N GLU A 135 13.57 15.26 -5.27
CA GLU A 135 12.61 16.20 -4.68
C GLU A 135 12.92 17.66 -5.04
N LEU A 136 14.21 18.04 -5.05
CA LEU A 136 14.64 19.37 -5.48
C LEU A 136 14.38 19.59 -6.97
N SER A 137 14.61 18.58 -7.82
CA SER A 137 14.29 18.63 -9.24
C SER A 137 12.79 18.81 -9.48
N LEU A 138 11.94 18.09 -8.74
CA LEU A 138 10.49 18.30 -8.74
C LEU A 138 10.11 19.72 -8.30
N GLY A 139 10.74 20.24 -7.25
CA GLY A 139 10.53 21.62 -6.79
C GLY A 139 10.91 22.68 -7.83
N ARG A 140 11.97 22.46 -8.61
CA ARG A 140 12.33 23.35 -9.74
C ARG A 140 11.32 23.26 -10.87
N LYS A 141 10.93 22.04 -11.24
CA LYS A 141 9.93 21.79 -12.27
C LYS A 141 8.60 22.46 -11.93
N PHE A 142 8.12 22.27 -10.71
CA PHE A 142 6.92 22.88 -10.18
C PHE A 142 6.95 24.41 -10.28
N ARG A 143 8.05 25.06 -9.89
CA ARG A 143 8.23 26.51 -10.03
C ARG A 143 8.17 26.96 -11.49
N ALA A 144 8.90 26.29 -12.38
CA ALA A 144 8.89 26.62 -13.81
C ALA A 144 7.48 26.52 -14.43
N VAL A 145 6.67 25.56 -13.99
CA VAL A 145 5.28 25.38 -14.44
C VAL A 145 4.38 26.49 -13.89
N ILE A 146 4.49 26.86 -12.61
CA ILE A 146 3.78 28.03 -12.06
C ILE A 146 4.14 29.31 -12.82
N ASP A 147 5.43 29.51 -13.10
CA ASP A 147 5.90 30.70 -13.78
C ASP A 147 5.39 30.74 -15.23
N ASP A 148 5.33 29.60 -15.96
CA ASP A 148 4.69 29.55 -17.29
C ASP A 148 3.17 29.79 -17.22
N LEU A 149 2.49 29.25 -16.21
CA LEU A 149 1.05 29.51 -15.96
C LEU A 149 0.77 30.98 -15.65
N SER A 150 1.73 31.73 -15.10
CA SER A 150 1.57 33.17 -14.89
C SER A 150 1.44 33.95 -16.21
N TYR A 151 1.96 33.40 -17.32
CA TYR A 151 1.83 33.97 -18.66
C TYR A 151 0.69 33.36 -19.47
N ASP A 152 0.27 32.13 -19.14
CA ASP A 152 -0.79 31.41 -19.83
C ASP A 152 -1.61 30.56 -18.83
N PRO A 153 -2.49 31.19 -18.03
CA PRO A 153 -3.26 30.48 -17.00
C PRO A 153 -4.29 29.50 -17.57
N LYS A 154 -4.55 29.53 -18.88
CA LYS A 154 -5.49 28.66 -19.59
C LYS A 154 -4.84 27.38 -20.10
N ASN A 155 -3.52 27.22 -19.96
CA ASN A 155 -2.79 26.02 -20.36
C ASN A 155 -3.14 24.84 -19.44
N ILE A 156 -4.03 23.96 -19.90
CA ILE A 156 -4.56 22.81 -19.15
C ILE A 156 -3.44 21.81 -18.86
N GLU A 157 -2.58 21.54 -19.84
CA GLU A 157 -1.48 20.60 -19.74
C GLU A 157 -0.52 20.97 -18.61
N ASN A 158 -0.22 22.25 -18.43
CA ASN A 158 0.60 22.72 -17.32
C ASN A 158 -0.07 22.53 -15.95
N TRP A 159 -1.39 22.70 -15.84
CA TRP A 159 -2.11 22.39 -14.61
C TRP A 159 -2.05 20.90 -14.27
N MET A 160 -2.07 20.02 -15.27
CA MET A 160 -1.87 18.58 -15.10
C MET A 160 -0.45 18.26 -14.64
N VAL A 161 0.57 18.82 -15.30
CA VAL A 161 1.98 18.64 -14.89
C VAL A 161 2.22 19.17 -13.46
N LEU A 162 1.55 20.25 -13.07
CA LEU A 162 1.59 20.76 -11.70
C LEU A 162 1.04 19.76 -10.68
N SER A 163 -0.11 19.14 -10.99
CA SER A 163 -0.72 18.06 -10.22
C SER A 163 0.21 16.84 -10.12
N GLU A 164 0.83 16.44 -11.23
CA GLU A 164 1.79 15.32 -11.25
C GLU A 164 3.00 15.57 -10.35
N CYS A 165 3.60 16.77 -10.41
CA CYS A 165 4.75 17.12 -9.56
C CYS A 165 4.42 16.96 -8.07
N LEU A 166 3.23 17.40 -7.66
CA LEU A 166 2.74 17.28 -6.29
C LEU A 166 2.43 15.83 -5.91
N GLY A 167 1.80 15.08 -6.83
CA GLY A 167 1.50 13.66 -6.67
C GLY A 167 2.77 12.83 -6.48
N PHE A 168 3.75 12.97 -7.37
CA PHE A 168 5.02 12.24 -7.28
C PHE A 168 5.78 12.54 -6.00
N LYS A 169 5.84 13.82 -5.56
CA LYS A 169 6.47 14.16 -4.28
C LYS A 169 5.75 13.47 -3.10
N ALA A 170 4.42 13.50 -3.08
CA ALA A 170 3.63 12.86 -2.02
C ALA A 170 3.80 11.34 -2.01
N ASP A 171 3.83 10.69 -3.18
CA ASP A 171 3.97 9.24 -3.30
C ASP A 171 5.36 8.75 -2.89
N ILE A 172 6.41 9.53 -3.18
CA ILE A 172 7.79 9.23 -2.74
C ILE A 172 7.94 9.29 -1.24
N ILE A 173 7.34 10.29 -0.60
CA ILE A 173 7.27 10.37 0.86
C ILE A 173 6.51 9.14 1.38
N CYS A 174 5.34 8.84 0.82
CA CYS A 174 4.52 7.69 1.21
C CYS A 174 5.25 6.34 1.10
N ASP A 175 6.07 6.14 0.07
CA ASP A 175 6.82 4.90 -0.16
C ASP A 175 7.95 4.67 0.86
N ARG A 176 8.34 5.71 1.59
CA ARG A 176 9.36 5.68 2.65
C ARG A 176 8.75 5.64 4.06
N LEU A 177 7.43 5.76 4.18
CA LEU A 177 6.75 5.67 5.46
C LEU A 177 6.62 4.23 5.93
N VAL A 178 6.93 4.04 7.21
CA VAL A 178 6.68 2.80 7.92
C VAL A 178 5.18 2.59 8.02
N ARG A 179 4.69 1.47 7.49
CA ARG A 179 3.31 1.06 7.71
C ARG A 179 3.14 0.50 9.12
N GLU A 180 2.26 1.10 9.91
CA GLU A 180 1.87 0.54 11.20
C GLU A 180 0.95 -0.69 11.04
N ASN A 181 0.09 -0.68 10.02
CA ASN A 181 -0.92 -1.74 9.83
C ASN A 181 -0.42 -2.96 9.05
N ASP A 182 -0.79 -4.15 9.52
CA ASP A 182 -0.56 -5.42 8.84
C ASP A 182 -1.61 -5.66 7.74
N PRO A 183 -1.23 -5.87 6.47
CA PRO A 183 -2.18 -6.11 5.36
C PRO A 183 -2.80 -7.51 5.36
N TYR A 184 -2.45 -8.37 6.32
CA TYR A 184 -2.82 -9.78 6.37
C TYR A 184 -3.44 -10.18 7.70
N ASP A 185 -4.54 -10.91 7.63
CA ASP A 185 -5.17 -11.61 8.75
C ASP A 185 -5.25 -13.10 8.39
N THR A 186 -4.71 -13.97 9.24
CA THR A 186 -4.76 -15.43 9.06
C THR A 186 -6.20 -15.93 8.96
N SER A 187 -7.14 -15.34 9.71
CA SER A 187 -8.56 -15.74 9.70
C SER A 187 -9.29 -15.37 8.39
N ASP A 188 -8.74 -14.43 7.63
CA ASP A 188 -9.24 -14.12 6.30
C ASP A 188 -8.79 -15.16 5.29
N PHE A 189 -7.58 -15.70 5.40
CA PHE A 189 -6.99 -16.61 4.42
C PHE A 189 -7.29 -18.08 4.72
N CYS A 190 -7.16 -18.51 5.98
CA CYS A 190 -7.44 -19.86 6.43
C CYS A 190 -8.82 -19.92 7.12
N PRO A 191 -9.57 -21.03 6.97
CA PRO A 191 -10.76 -21.26 7.79
C PRO A 191 -10.39 -21.19 9.28
N PRO A 192 -11.13 -20.46 10.11
CA PRO A 192 -10.81 -20.34 11.52
C PRO A 192 -10.97 -21.69 12.22
N MET A 193 -10.09 -22.01 13.16
CA MET A 193 -10.18 -23.26 13.93
C MET A 193 -11.39 -23.29 14.87
N ASN A 194 -11.91 -22.12 15.25
CA ASN A 194 -13.10 -21.96 16.07
C ASN A 194 -14.08 -21.01 15.38
N ALA A 195 -15.38 -21.24 15.56
CA ALA A 195 -16.42 -20.32 15.09
C ALA A 195 -16.13 -18.90 15.62
N THR A 196 -15.91 -17.96 14.71
CA THR A 196 -15.62 -16.58 15.09
C THR A 196 -16.94 -15.96 15.54
N LYS A 197 -16.94 -15.25 16.68
CA LYS A 197 -18.11 -14.45 17.07
C LYS A 197 -18.31 -13.37 16.00
N SER A 198 -19.37 -13.49 15.21
CA SER A 198 -19.74 -12.44 14.27
C SER A 198 -20.07 -11.16 15.04
N LEU A 199 -19.74 -10.01 14.45
CA LEU A 199 -20.29 -8.74 14.93
C LEU A 199 -21.79 -8.75 14.62
N ALA A 200 -22.61 -8.44 15.62
CA ALA A 200 -24.05 -8.37 15.42
C ALA A 200 -24.38 -7.41 14.28
N ALA A 201 -25.16 -7.90 13.30
CA ALA A 201 -25.61 -7.09 12.18
C ALA A 201 -26.46 -5.90 12.68
N ARG A 202 -26.40 -4.77 11.97
CA ARG A 202 -26.97 -3.49 12.43
C ARG A 202 -27.89 -2.91 11.37
N SER A 203 -28.93 -2.20 11.80
CA SER A 203 -29.70 -1.39 10.85
C SER A 203 -28.79 -0.40 10.12
N LEU A 204 -29.14 -0.07 8.88
CA LEU A 204 -28.35 0.84 8.05
C LEU A 204 -28.10 2.18 8.77
N ASP A 205 -29.14 2.78 9.35
CA ASP A 205 -29.03 4.04 10.09
C ASP A 205 -28.07 3.92 11.27
N LYS A 206 -28.14 2.82 12.04
CA LYS A 206 -27.23 2.61 13.17
C LYS A 206 -25.80 2.35 12.71
N LEU A 207 -25.61 1.66 11.59
CA LEU A 207 -24.30 1.44 10.99
C LEU A 207 -23.68 2.77 10.55
N HIS A 208 -24.45 3.63 9.88
CA HIS A 208 -24.02 4.98 9.51
C HIS A 208 -23.70 5.84 10.74
N GLU A 209 -24.54 5.81 11.77
CA GLU A 209 -24.33 6.56 13.01
C GLU A 209 -23.02 6.14 13.69
N ILE A 210 -22.76 4.83 13.82
CA ILE A 210 -21.53 4.31 14.43
C ILE A 210 -20.31 4.65 13.59
N GLN A 211 -20.38 4.47 12.27
CA GLN A 211 -19.26 4.79 11.40
C GLN A 211 -18.96 6.31 11.37
N SER A 212 -19.99 7.14 11.55
CA SER A 212 -19.85 8.58 11.66
C SER A 212 -19.36 9.03 13.03
N SER A 213 -19.64 8.29 14.10
CA SER A 213 -19.11 8.57 15.43
C SER A 213 -17.66 8.10 15.60
N GLU A 214 -17.30 6.96 14.99
CA GLU A 214 -15.92 6.52 14.77
C GLU A 214 -15.13 7.53 13.94
N TYR A 215 -15.80 8.26 13.05
CA TYR A 215 -15.28 9.45 12.38
C TYR A 215 -15.20 10.65 13.34
N THR A 216 -14.39 10.53 14.38
CA THR A 216 -14.00 11.66 15.21
C THR A 216 -12.55 12.01 14.92
N ARG A 217 -12.35 13.00 14.03
CA ARG A 217 -11.07 13.72 13.84
C ARG A 217 -10.73 14.60 15.05
N ARG A 218 -10.99 14.13 16.26
CA ARG A 218 -10.62 14.85 17.48
C ARG A 218 -9.10 14.93 17.50
N ASN A 219 -8.58 16.15 17.54
CA ASN A 219 -7.14 16.46 17.56
C ASN A 219 -6.39 15.98 16.30
N TRP A 220 -7.08 15.82 15.16
CA TRP A 220 -6.42 15.59 13.87
C TRP A 220 -6.31 16.90 13.11
N HIS A 221 -5.12 17.14 12.55
CA HIS A 221 -4.80 18.35 11.81
C HIS A 221 -4.18 17.99 10.46
N PRO A 222 -4.67 18.56 9.34
CA PRO A 222 -4.19 18.21 8.01
C PRO A 222 -2.77 18.69 7.74
N PHE A 223 -2.44 19.90 8.21
CA PHE A 223 -1.16 20.58 8.06
C PHE A 223 -1.10 21.72 9.10
N ILE A 224 0.06 22.36 9.23
CA ILE A 224 0.30 23.51 10.12
C ILE A 224 0.57 24.75 9.27
N GLY A 225 -0.08 25.86 9.62
CA GLY A 225 0.10 27.17 8.98
C GLY A 225 -0.80 27.40 7.78
N LYS A 226 -0.93 28.68 7.40
CA LYS A 226 -1.78 29.12 6.27
C LYS A 226 -1.12 29.03 4.90
N ASP A 227 0.21 29.08 4.86
CA ASP A 227 0.99 29.01 3.63
C ASP A 227 1.57 27.60 3.42
N LEU A 228 1.04 26.89 2.43
CA LEU A 228 1.46 25.54 2.07
C LEU A 228 2.78 25.51 1.26
N SER A 229 3.35 26.66 0.90
CA SER A 229 4.56 26.75 0.07
C SER A 229 5.76 26.01 0.68
N ALA A 230 5.88 26.03 2.02
CA ALA A 230 6.95 25.35 2.76
C ALA A 230 6.99 23.83 2.44
N TYR A 231 5.83 23.17 2.36
CA TYR A 231 5.75 21.72 2.09
C TYR A 231 6.21 21.34 0.68
N MET A 232 6.20 22.29 -0.27
CA MET A 232 6.76 22.08 -1.60
C MET A 232 8.26 22.45 -1.66
N GLN A 233 8.67 23.51 -0.96
CA GLN A 233 10.03 24.07 -1.02
C GLN A 233 11.10 23.15 -0.41
N TYR A 234 10.82 22.54 0.74
CA TYR A 234 11.81 21.75 1.46
C TYR A 234 11.74 20.27 1.07
N PRO A 235 12.88 19.61 0.80
CA PRO A 235 12.95 18.15 0.74
C PRO A 235 12.62 17.51 2.10
N TRP A 236 11.74 16.50 2.08
CA TRP A 236 11.40 15.73 3.27
C TRP A 236 12.47 14.67 3.59
N SER A 237 13.09 14.09 2.57
CA SER A 237 14.08 13.01 2.72
C SER A 237 15.35 13.38 3.49
N ASN A 238 15.63 14.67 3.69
CA ASN A 238 16.80 15.16 4.40
C ASN A 238 16.37 15.76 5.75
N LEU A 239 16.85 15.20 6.87
CA LEU A 239 16.44 15.62 8.21
C LEU A 239 16.84 17.07 8.52
N ASN A 240 17.96 17.57 8.01
CA ASN A 240 18.34 18.99 8.18
C ASN A 240 17.38 19.91 7.41
N SER A 241 17.05 19.57 6.17
CA SER A 241 16.03 20.28 5.40
C SER A 241 14.66 20.26 6.09
N LEU A 242 14.26 19.12 6.65
CA LEU A 242 13.03 18.99 7.41
C LEU A 242 13.05 19.84 8.68
N ARG A 243 14.22 19.96 9.32
CA ARG A 243 14.42 20.85 10.47
C ARG A 243 14.26 22.32 10.10
N ASP A 244 14.82 22.72 8.97
CA ASP A 244 14.70 24.08 8.45
C ASP A 244 13.23 24.38 8.06
N CYS A 245 12.53 23.41 7.49
CA CYS A 245 11.09 23.51 7.24
C CYS A 245 10.30 23.73 8.54
N SER A 246 10.58 22.93 9.58
CA SER A 246 9.91 23.06 10.88
C SER A 246 10.13 24.46 11.51
N LYS A 247 11.35 25.01 11.41
CA LYS A 247 11.66 26.38 11.87
C LYS A 247 10.98 27.46 11.02
N HIS A 248 10.90 27.26 9.71
CA HIS A 248 10.16 28.17 8.83
C HIS A 248 8.70 28.22 9.28
N VAL A 249 8.06 27.06 9.44
CA VAL A 249 6.68 26.96 9.92
C VAL A 249 6.52 27.65 11.27
N GLU A 250 7.41 27.41 12.25
CA GLU A 250 7.40 28.10 13.55
C GLU A 250 7.43 29.62 13.41
N SER A 251 8.32 30.15 12.56
CA SER A 251 8.45 31.59 12.34
C SER A 251 7.19 32.21 11.73
N SER A 252 6.46 31.46 10.89
CA SER A 252 5.20 31.89 10.29
C SER A 252 4.02 31.84 11.25
N LEU A 253 4.12 31.05 12.33
CA LEU A 253 3.10 30.94 13.39
C LEU A 253 3.31 31.92 14.54
N SER A 254 4.51 32.49 14.65
CA SER A 254 4.86 33.41 15.73
C SER A 254 4.06 34.71 15.58
N PRO A 255 3.29 35.12 16.60
CA PRO A 255 2.49 36.31 16.50
C PRO A 255 3.37 37.56 16.41
N VAL A 256 3.16 38.36 15.36
CA VAL A 256 3.72 39.70 15.27
C VAL A 256 3.14 40.48 16.45
N SER A 257 3.98 40.73 17.45
CA SER A 257 3.59 41.17 18.78
C SER A 257 2.96 42.56 18.77
N GLU A 258 1.65 42.67 18.57
CA GLU A 258 0.89 43.92 18.70
C GLU A 258 -0.44 43.73 19.44
N SER A 259 -0.46 42.98 20.55
CA SER A 259 -1.23 43.31 21.77
C SER A 259 -1.20 42.12 22.73
N GLY A 260 -0.80 42.40 23.96
CA GLY A 260 -0.68 41.39 25.00
C GLY A 260 -2.02 40.80 25.39
N HIS A 261 -2.36 39.64 24.82
CA HIS A 261 -3.10 38.51 25.39
C HIS A 261 -3.52 37.59 24.24
N GLU A 262 -2.57 36.92 23.61
CA GLU A 262 -2.89 35.94 22.57
C GLU A 262 -2.83 34.52 23.14
N SER A 263 -3.99 33.86 23.14
CA SER A 263 -4.08 32.40 23.28
C SER A 263 -3.18 31.76 22.25
N GLU A 264 -2.38 30.78 22.67
CA GLU A 264 -1.57 29.97 21.76
C GLU A 264 -2.45 29.42 20.63
N THR A 265 -2.01 29.59 19.38
CA THR A 265 -2.75 29.04 18.24
C THR A 265 -2.68 27.52 18.29
N VAL A 266 -3.76 26.87 17.86
CA VAL A 266 -3.83 25.39 17.79
C VAL A 266 -2.66 24.82 16.97
N ASP A 267 -2.30 25.52 15.88
CA ASP A 267 -1.15 25.19 15.03
C ASP A 267 0.20 25.22 15.78
N LEU A 268 0.43 26.22 16.64
CA LEU A 268 1.65 26.30 17.44
C LEU A 268 1.71 25.18 18.48
N GLN A 269 0.58 24.81 19.07
CA GLN A 269 0.51 23.69 20.00
C GLN A 269 0.88 22.37 19.30
N ILE A 270 0.29 22.10 18.12
CA ILE A 270 0.59 20.88 17.35
C ILE A 270 2.06 20.84 16.95
N TRP A 271 2.61 21.97 16.52
CA TRP A 271 4.02 22.08 16.20
C TRP A 271 4.87 21.67 17.41
N ARG A 272 4.59 22.21 18.62
CA ARG A 272 5.30 21.83 19.85
C ARG A 272 5.15 20.35 20.20
N GLU A 273 3.97 19.77 19.98
CA GLU A 273 3.74 18.33 20.19
C GLU A 273 4.64 17.48 19.29
N ILE A 274 4.72 17.82 17.99
CA ILE A 274 5.63 17.16 17.05
C ILE A 274 7.08 17.36 17.51
N GLU A 275 7.47 18.57 17.87
CA GLU A 275 8.85 18.89 18.28
C GLU A 275 9.28 18.21 19.58
N THR A 276 8.34 17.93 20.47
CA THR A 276 8.58 17.13 21.67
C THR A 276 9.04 15.71 21.33
N ILE A 277 8.55 15.13 20.23
CA ILE A 277 8.99 13.80 19.74
C ILE A 277 10.47 13.85 19.35
N PHE A 278 10.90 14.92 18.67
CA PHE A 278 12.31 15.14 18.35
C PHE A 278 13.16 15.29 19.62
N GLY A 279 12.69 16.05 20.60
CA GLY A 279 13.37 16.25 21.89
C GLY A 279 13.58 14.96 22.69
N LYS A 280 12.71 13.95 22.50
CA LYS A 280 12.85 12.61 23.10
C LYS A 280 13.84 11.70 22.37
N GLY A 281 14.39 12.14 21.23
CA GLY A 281 15.27 11.33 20.38
C GLY A 281 14.53 10.35 19.46
N GLU A 282 13.20 10.45 19.34
CA GLU A 282 12.37 9.57 18.50
C GLU A 282 12.31 10.08 17.04
N TYR A 283 13.45 10.13 16.36
CA TYR A 283 13.58 10.80 15.05
C TYR A 283 12.71 10.19 13.94
N THR A 284 12.52 8.87 13.93
CA THR A 284 11.63 8.20 12.95
C THR A 284 10.18 8.63 13.15
N SER A 285 9.70 8.64 14.40
CA SER A 285 8.36 9.10 14.75
C SER A 285 8.16 10.58 14.41
N TRP A 286 9.17 11.42 14.66
CA TRP A 286 9.14 12.83 14.29
C TRP A 286 9.08 13.04 12.77
N ALA A 287 9.89 12.32 11.99
CA ALA A 287 9.86 12.39 10.53
C ALA A 287 8.53 11.90 9.94
N ASN A 288 7.94 10.85 10.54
CA ASN A 288 6.62 10.33 10.16
C ASN A 288 5.50 11.35 10.46
N ALA A 289 5.56 12.04 11.61
CA ALA A 289 4.60 13.09 11.95
C ALA A 289 4.59 14.22 10.91
N TRP A 290 5.78 14.71 10.54
CA TRP A 290 5.91 15.69 9.46
C TRP A 290 5.48 15.15 8.11
N ALA A 291 5.80 13.89 7.78
CA ALA A 291 5.38 13.28 6.53
C ALA A 291 3.86 13.30 6.36
N GLY A 292 3.11 13.06 7.45
CA GLY A 292 1.67 13.21 7.47
C GLY A 292 1.22 14.59 6.99
N MET A 293 1.81 15.67 7.53
CA MET A 293 1.50 17.04 7.13
C MET A 293 1.89 17.33 5.67
N PHE A 294 3.08 16.90 5.24
CA PHE A 294 3.55 17.06 3.86
C PHE A 294 2.61 16.39 2.86
N VAL A 295 2.26 15.12 3.09
CA VAL A 295 1.42 14.36 2.16
C VAL A 295 0.04 14.99 2.02
N THR A 296 -0.58 15.42 3.12
CA THR A 296 -1.89 16.09 3.08
C THR A 296 -1.81 17.42 2.33
N ALA A 297 -0.84 18.28 2.66
CA ALA A 297 -0.66 19.57 1.99
C ALA A 297 -0.42 19.42 0.47
N LEU A 298 0.45 18.48 0.08
CA LEU A 298 0.74 18.19 -1.33
C LEU A 298 -0.50 17.67 -2.07
N ARG A 299 -1.30 16.80 -1.44
CA ARG A 299 -2.56 16.29 -2.02
C ARG A 299 -3.62 17.37 -2.14
N THR A 300 -3.74 18.26 -1.16
CA THR A 300 -4.62 19.43 -1.23
C THR A 300 -4.25 20.33 -2.41
N MET A 301 -2.96 20.68 -2.55
CA MET A 301 -2.48 21.45 -3.69
C MET A 301 -2.72 20.72 -5.02
N ARG A 302 -2.53 19.39 -5.07
CA ARG A 302 -2.75 18.58 -6.27
C ARG A 302 -4.20 18.68 -6.72
N MET A 303 -5.14 18.54 -5.80
CA MET A 303 -6.57 18.63 -6.08
C MET A 303 -6.99 20.03 -6.54
N LYS A 304 -6.37 21.09 -6.02
CA LYS A 304 -6.58 22.46 -6.52
C LYS A 304 -6.18 22.59 -7.99
N ALA A 305 -5.00 22.08 -8.37
CA ALA A 305 -4.52 22.11 -9.74
C ALA A 305 -5.45 21.32 -10.70
N LEU A 306 -5.83 20.10 -10.33
CA LEU A 306 -6.74 19.26 -11.14
C LEU A 306 -8.13 19.91 -11.31
N ARG A 307 -8.63 20.63 -10.31
CA ARG A 307 -9.91 21.33 -10.40
C ARG A 307 -9.88 22.48 -11.40
N VAL A 308 -8.79 23.25 -11.45
CA VAL A 308 -8.61 24.29 -12.47
C VAL A 308 -8.54 23.66 -13.85
N ALA A 309 -7.78 22.57 -14.01
CA ALA A 309 -7.69 21.82 -15.27
C ALA A 309 -9.07 21.32 -15.74
N ARG A 310 -9.87 20.70 -14.85
CA ARG A 310 -11.21 20.18 -15.18
C ARG A 310 -12.12 21.30 -15.64
N TYR A 311 -12.10 22.43 -14.94
CA TYR A 311 -12.91 23.59 -15.29
C TYR A 311 -12.55 24.11 -16.69
N LEU A 312 -11.26 24.35 -16.95
CA LEU A 312 -10.78 24.85 -18.24
C LEU A 312 -11.13 23.89 -19.40
N ALA A 313 -10.99 22.57 -19.17
CA ALA A 313 -11.32 21.55 -20.15
C ALA A 313 -12.83 21.55 -20.49
N LYS A 314 -13.71 21.63 -19.49
CA LYS A 314 -15.16 21.73 -19.70
C LYS A 314 -15.57 23.02 -20.43
N LYS A 315 -14.84 24.12 -20.23
CA LYS A 315 -15.06 25.38 -20.96
C LYS A 315 -14.42 25.41 -22.35
N LYS A 316 -13.80 24.32 -22.80
CA LYS A 316 -13.16 24.22 -24.13
C LYS A 316 -12.04 25.26 -24.34
N LEU A 317 -11.35 25.64 -23.27
CA LEU A 317 -10.29 26.65 -23.30
C LEU A 317 -8.89 26.08 -23.61
N GLY A 318 -8.79 24.78 -23.89
CA GLY A 318 -7.53 24.09 -24.22
C GLY A 318 -7.76 22.83 -25.06
N LYS A 319 -6.69 22.03 -25.24
CA LYS A 319 -6.69 20.86 -26.13
C LYS A 319 -6.95 19.53 -25.43
N MET A 320 -6.88 19.51 -24.10
CA MET A 320 -7.10 18.30 -23.32
C MET A 320 -8.60 18.02 -23.16
N HIS A 321 -8.99 16.78 -23.41
CA HIS A 321 -10.39 16.36 -23.28
C HIS A 321 -10.77 16.28 -21.79
N PRO A 322 -11.95 16.77 -21.37
CA PRO A 322 -12.32 16.81 -19.95
C PRO A 322 -12.50 15.43 -19.30
N SER A 323 -12.75 14.37 -20.09
CA SER A 323 -12.77 13.00 -19.56
C SER A 323 -11.43 12.57 -18.98
N GLU A 324 -10.32 12.94 -19.63
CA GLU A 324 -8.95 12.61 -19.20
C GLU A 324 -8.65 13.27 -17.85
N VAL A 325 -9.10 14.51 -17.67
CA VAL A 325 -8.93 15.22 -16.40
C VAL A 325 -9.80 14.62 -15.29
N CYS A 326 -11.03 14.20 -15.60
CA CYS A 326 -11.89 13.51 -14.64
C CYS A 326 -11.34 12.13 -14.25
N GLU A 327 -10.75 11.42 -15.19
CA GLU A 327 -10.04 10.16 -14.95
C GLU A 327 -8.85 10.35 -14.00
N ASP A 328 -8.06 11.41 -14.18
CA ASP A 328 -6.94 11.73 -13.28
C ASP A 328 -7.39 12.16 -11.88
N ILE A 329 -8.51 12.88 -11.77
CA ILE A 329 -9.14 13.19 -10.48
C ILE A 329 -9.59 11.91 -9.78
N GLY A 330 -10.30 11.02 -10.48
CA GLY A 330 -10.71 9.73 -9.95
C GLY A 330 -9.50 8.89 -9.50
N THR A 331 -8.43 8.88 -10.29
CA THR A 331 -7.19 8.17 -9.97
C THR A 331 -6.52 8.75 -8.72
N ALA A 332 -6.43 10.08 -8.60
CA ALA A 332 -5.88 10.75 -7.43
C ALA A 332 -6.66 10.41 -6.15
N LEU A 333 -8.00 10.51 -6.19
CA LEU A 333 -8.87 10.20 -5.05
C LEU A 333 -8.83 8.71 -4.68
N TYR A 334 -8.80 7.81 -5.67
CA TYR A 334 -8.63 6.38 -5.39
C TYR A 334 -7.26 6.10 -4.72
N GLY A 335 -6.24 6.88 -5.09
CA GLY A 335 -4.92 6.89 -4.46
C GLY A 335 -4.99 7.03 -2.94
N ASP A 336 -5.91 7.85 -2.43
CA ASP A 336 -6.13 8.08 -1.00
C ASP A 336 -6.65 6.81 -0.28
N LEU A 337 -7.42 5.97 -0.97
CA LEU A 337 -7.96 4.71 -0.43
C LEU A 337 -6.91 3.60 -0.29
N MET A 338 -5.78 3.68 -1.01
CA MET A 338 -4.83 2.56 -1.16
C MET A 338 -4.09 2.18 0.13
N ALA A 339 -3.91 3.13 1.04
CA ALA A 339 -3.27 2.90 2.35
C ALA A 339 -4.28 2.69 3.48
N SER A 340 -5.54 3.11 3.30
CA SER A 340 -6.51 3.21 4.41
C SER A 340 -5.96 4.01 5.59
N THR A 341 -5.16 5.04 5.29
CA THR A 341 -4.53 5.96 6.24
C THR A 341 -5.00 7.37 5.90
N VAL A 342 -5.38 8.12 6.93
CA VAL A 342 -5.61 9.56 6.89
C VAL A 342 -4.29 10.22 7.30
N TYR A 343 -3.64 10.90 6.35
CA TYR A 343 -2.42 11.65 6.60
C TYR A 343 -2.73 12.93 7.37
N GLY A 344 -1.73 13.59 7.93
CA GLY A 344 -1.88 14.67 8.90
C GLY A 344 -1.28 14.27 10.24
N PHE A 345 -1.54 15.05 11.29
CA PHE A 345 -1.07 14.76 12.63
C PHE A 345 -2.22 14.64 13.64
N PRO A 346 -2.25 13.55 14.44
CA PRO A 346 -1.49 12.32 14.21
C PRO A 346 -1.98 11.62 12.93
N MET A 347 -1.16 10.80 12.28
CA MET A 347 -1.65 9.95 11.20
C MET A 347 -2.63 8.92 11.79
N GLN A 348 -3.77 8.69 11.13
CA GLN A 348 -4.83 7.83 11.65
C GLN A 348 -5.28 6.78 10.64
N ARG A 349 -5.89 5.70 11.13
CA ARG A 349 -6.54 4.72 10.25
C ARG A 349 -7.84 5.31 9.72
N MET A 350 -8.05 5.19 8.42
CA MET A 350 -9.27 5.68 7.78
C MET A 350 -10.49 4.87 8.24
N SER A 351 -11.49 5.59 8.72
CA SER A 351 -12.79 5.04 9.13
C SER A 351 -13.55 4.46 7.94
N ASN A 352 -14.57 3.64 8.19
CA ASN A 352 -15.42 3.13 7.12
C ASN A 352 -16.28 4.25 6.49
N HIS A 353 -16.65 5.26 7.26
CA HIS A 353 -17.33 6.45 6.76
C HIS A 353 -16.47 7.19 5.72
N GLU A 354 -15.21 7.49 6.03
CA GLU A 354 -14.28 8.17 5.12
C GLU A 354 -13.99 7.34 3.87
N LYS A 355 -13.75 6.02 4.03
CA LYS A 355 -13.54 5.12 2.88
C LYS A 355 -14.70 5.17 1.91
N ARG A 356 -15.93 5.17 2.44
CA ARG A 356 -17.15 5.22 1.63
C ARG A 356 -17.23 6.55 0.89
N ALA A 357 -17.08 7.65 1.60
CA ALA A 357 -17.22 8.99 1.04
C ALA A 357 -16.17 9.27 -0.06
N ILE A 358 -14.90 8.87 0.15
CA ILE A 358 -13.87 8.97 -0.90
C ILE A 358 -14.19 8.04 -2.08
N ALA A 359 -14.66 6.81 -1.84
CA ALA A 359 -15.01 5.89 -2.91
C ALA A 359 -16.22 6.37 -3.74
N GLU A 360 -17.21 7.01 -3.11
CA GLU A 360 -18.34 7.65 -3.78
C GLU A 360 -17.90 8.84 -4.63
N GLY A 361 -17.07 9.73 -4.08
CA GLY A 361 -16.48 10.84 -4.85
C GLY A 361 -15.63 10.36 -6.02
N THR A 362 -14.84 9.31 -5.80
CA THR A 362 -14.04 8.67 -6.86
C THR A 362 -14.92 8.06 -7.95
N LYS A 363 -15.97 7.32 -7.57
CA LYS A 363 -16.95 6.72 -8.48
C LYS A 363 -17.57 7.79 -9.39
N TYR A 364 -18.00 8.91 -8.80
CA TYR A 364 -18.60 10.03 -9.53
C TYR A 364 -17.68 10.56 -10.65
N TYR A 365 -16.40 10.80 -10.37
CA TYR A 365 -15.48 11.32 -11.40
C TYR A 365 -15.20 10.31 -12.51
N PHE A 366 -15.15 9.01 -12.20
CA PHE A 366 -15.02 7.98 -13.22
C PHE A 366 -16.30 7.84 -14.07
N GLU A 367 -17.48 7.90 -13.47
CA GLU A 367 -18.75 7.93 -14.21
C GLU A 367 -18.82 9.16 -15.13
N GLU A 368 -18.46 10.33 -14.61
CA GLU A 368 -18.39 11.57 -15.39
C GLU A 368 -17.36 11.47 -16.54
N ALA A 369 -16.22 10.82 -16.33
CA ALA A 369 -15.24 10.60 -17.38
C ALA A 369 -15.82 9.77 -18.54
N ILE A 370 -16.56 8.70 -18.24
CA ILE A 370 -17.26 7.89 -19.25
C ILE A 370 -18.32 8.71 -19.98
N GLU A 371 -19.14 9.47 -19.26
CA GLU A 371 -20.18 10.32 -19.87
C GLU A 371 -19.56 11.37 -20.81
N LEU A 372 -18.52 12.07 -20.35
CA LEU A 372 -17.82 13.07 -21.15
C LEU A 372 -17.13 12.45 -22.37
N SER A 373 -16.53 11.26 -22.25
CA SER A 373 -15.87 10.57 -23.37
C SER A 373 -16.82 10.24 -24.53
N LYS A 374 -18.14 10.17 -24.25
CA LYS A 374 -19.20 9.92 -25.24
C LYS A 374 -19.84 11.19 -25.77
N SER A 375 -19.54 12.35 -25.19
CA SER A 375 -20.15 13.61 -25.60
C SER A 375 -19.59 14.10 -26.93
N VAL A 376 -20.48 14.46 -27.85
CA VAL A 376 -20.13 15.08 -29.13
C VAL A 376 -19.82 16.57 -29.02
N ASP A 377 -19.97 17.16 -27.82
CA ASP A 377 -19.76 18.59 -27.61
C ASP A 377 -18.28 18.99 -27.70
N TYR A 378 -17.35 18.03 -27.59
CA TYR A 378 -15.91 18.29 -27.56
C TYR A 378 -15.25 17.92 -28.90
N ALA A 379 -14.43 18.82 -29.42
CA ALA A 379 -13.84 18.68 -30.77
C ALA A 379 -12.61 17.75 -30.81
N SER A 380 -12.04 17.41 -29.66
CA SER A 380 -10.89 16.51 -29.53
C SER A 380 -11.36 15.09 -29.18
N ASP A 381 -10.79 14.08 -29.82
CA ASP A 381 -11.04 12.69 -29.43
C ASP A 381 -10.55 12.43 -28.00
N SER A 382 -11.38 11.78 -27.20
CA SER A 382 -11.04 11.33 -25.86
C SER A 382 -10.03 10.18 -25.91
N LYS A 383 -8.94 10.28 -25.14
CA LYS A 383 -8.02 9.14 -24.93
C LYS A 383 -8.45 8.20 -23.79
N THR A 384 -9.46 8.57 -23.02
CA THR A 384 -9.98 7.74 -21.93
C THR A 384 -10.49 6.40 -22.46
N GLU A 385 -9.89 5.31 -21.98
CA GLU A 385 -10.35 3.95 -22.30
C GLU A 385 -11.55 3.58 -21.41
N SER A 386 -12.74 3.54 -22.00
CA SER A 386 -13.98 3.33 -21.24
C SER A 386 -13.98 2.05 -20.40
N TRP A 387 -13.33 0.97 -20.84
CA TRP A 387 -13.31 -0.29 -20.09
C TRP A 387 -12.41 -0.22 -18.84
N GLU A 388 -11.34 0.56 -18.86
CA GLU A 388 -10.44 0.76 -17.72
C GLU A 388 -11.11 1.61 -16.64
N VAL A 389 -11.80 2.67 -17.06
CA VAL A 389 -12.60 3.51 -16.17
C VAL A 389 -13.77 2.70 -15.59
N GLN A 390 -14.47 1.90 -16.40
CA GLN A 390 -15.53 1.00 -15.92
C GLN A 390 -15.01 -0.01 -14.89
N PHE A 391 -13.81 -0.56 -15.13
CA PHE A 391 -13.14 -1.43 -14.16
C PHE A 391 -12.88 -0.72 -12.83
N MET A 392 -12.45 0.54 -12.88
CA MET A 392 -12.25 1.36 -11.68
C MET A 392 -13.55 1.71 -10.95
N ILE A 393 -14.66 1.95 -11.66
CA ILE A 393 -16.00 2.10 -11.07
C ILE A 393 -16.37 0.83 -10.29
N GLY A 394 -16.15 -0.36 -10.86
CA GLY A 394 -16.39 -1.63 -10.17
C GLY A 394 -15.59 -1.74 -8.86
N LYS A 395 -14.35 -1.25 -8.83
CA LYS A 395 -13.52 -1.22 -7.61
C LYS A 395 -14.02 -0.23 -6.56
N CYS A 396 -14.61 0.89 -6.98
CA CYS A 396 -15.27 1.84 -6.09
C CYS A 396 -16.52 1.21 -5.47
N CYS A 397 -17.39 0.58 -6.28
CA CYS A 397 -18.58 -0.12 -5.78
C CYS A 397 -18.21 -1.24 -4.79
N GLU A 398 -17.18 -2.04 -5.08
CA GLU A 398 -16.68 -3.06 -4.15
C GLU A 398 -16.18 -2.44 -2.83
N LYS A 399 -15.50 -1.29 -2.89
CA LYS A 399 -15.03 -0.57 -1.70
C LYS A 399 -16.22 -0.06 -0.87
N ILE A 400 -17.21 0.57 -1.50
CA ILE A 400 -18.43 1.05 -0.85
C ILE A 400 -19.14 -0.14 -0.17
N ALA A 401 -19.38 -1.22 -0.89
CA ALA A 401 -20.01 -2.43 -0.34
C ALA A 401 -19.23 -3.00 0.85
N SER A 402 -17.89 -3.01 0.81
CA SER A 402 -17.08 -3.51 1.93
C SER A 402 -17.29 -2.75 3.25
N THR A 403 -17.72 -1.48 3.19
CA THR A 403 -18.05 -0.67 4.38
C THR A 403 -19.46 -0.93 4.91
N LEU A 404 -20.30 -1.66 4.17
CA LEU A 404 -21.71 -1.93 4.46
C LEU A 404 -21.97 -3.41 4.79
N ARG A 405 -20.91 -4.23 4.91
CA ARG A 405 -21.02 -5.68 5.13
C ARG A 405 -21.84 -6.06 6.36
N ASP A 406 -21.82 -5.22 7.40
CA ASP A 406 -22.48 -5.49 8.68
C ASP A 406 -23.92 -4.95 8.74
N GLU A 407 -24.47 -4.51 7.60
CA GLU A 407 -25.90 -4.18 7.46
C GLU A 407 -26.77 -5.42 7.71
N ILE A 408 -27.85 -5.26 8.48
CA ILE A 408 -28.78 -6.34 8.85
C ILE A 408 -29.52 -6.89 7.64
N TYR A 409 -29.76 -8.20 7.63
CA TYR A 409 -30.58 -8.84 6.61
C TYR A 409 -32.05 -8.43 6.75
N PRO A 410 -32.76 -8.18 5.64
CA PRO A 410 -34.18 -7.85 5.68
C PRO A 410 -34.98 -9.02 6.27
N THR A 411 -35.90 -8.72 7.19
CA THR A 411 -36.90 -9.66 7.67
C THR A 411 -38.12 -9.66 6.73
N ASP A 412 -38.98 -10.68 6.84
CA ASP A 412 -40.16 -10.85 5.98
C ASP A 412 -41.10 -9.63 5.94
N ASP A 413 -41.05 -8.76 6.96
CA ASP A 413 -41.88 -7.56 7.07
C ASP A 413 -41.36 -6.35 6.26
N CYS A 414 -40.13 -6.38 5.71
CA CYS A 414 -39.61 -5.32 4.83
C CYS A 414 -38.62 -5.86 3.78
N PRO A 415 -39.07 -6.19 2.55
CA PRO A 415 -38.26 -6.87 1.53
C PRO A 415 -37.25 -5.96 0.81
N LYS A 416 -36.85 -4.83 1.41
CA LYS A 416 -35.89 -3.92 0.79
C LYS A 416 -34.52 -4.61 0.73
N LYS A 417 -33.95 -4.67 -0.48
CA LYS A 417 -32.58 -5.15 -0.68
C LYS A 417 -31.61 -4.29 0.12
N ARG A 418 -30.61 -4.95 0.71
CA ARG A 418 -29.49 -4.28 1.36
C ARG A 418 -28.74 -3.39 0.38
N ILE A 419 -28.21 -2.27 0.88
CA ILE A 419 -27.32 -1.44 0.07
C ILE A 419 -26.04 -2.23 -0.26
N TYR A 420 -25.58 -3.09 0.66
CA TYR A 420 -24.51 -4.06 0.38
C TYR A 420 -24.78 -4.89 -0.90
N GLU A 421 -25.96 -5.51 -1.01
CA GLU A 421 -26.34 -6.34 -2.18
C GLU A 421 -26.32 -5.50 -3.46
N THR A 422 -26.87 -4.29 -3.40
CA THR A 422 -26.95 -3.37 -4.54
C THR A 422 -25.57 -2.98 -5.04
N MET A 423 -24.70 -2.49 -4.16
CA MET A 423 -23.35 -2.03 -4.50
C MET A 423 -22.46 -3.18 -4.99
N MET A 424 -22.60 -4.37 -4.42
CA MET A 424 -21.82 -5.53 -4.86
C MET A 424 -22.30 -6.07 -6.21
N SER A 425 -23.61 -6.04 -6.47
CA SER A 425 -24.18 -6.37 -7.79
C SER A 425 -23.70 -5.39 -8.85
N GLU A 426 -23.70 -4.09 -8.55
CA GLU A 426 -23.11 -3.08 -9.43
C GLU A 426 -21.63 -3.36 -9.69
N ALA A 427 -20.83 -3.71 -8.67
CA ALA A 427 -19.42 -4.03 -8.85
C ALA A 427 -19.21 -5.17 -9.86
N ILE A 428 -19.99 -6.26 -9.74
CA ILE A 428 -19.92 -7.41 -10.66
C ILE A 428 -20.36 -7.02 -12.07
N GLN A 429 -21.43 -6.26 -12.22
CA GLN A 429 -21.91 -5.77 -13.52
C GLN A 429 -20.84 -4.89 -14.21
N ASN A 430 -20.21 -3.99 -13.46
CA ASN A 430 -19.12 -3.15 -13.95
C ASN A 430 -17.92 -3.98 -14.41
N TYR A 431 -17.48 -4.97 -13.63
CA TYR A 431 -16.39 -5.86 -14.04
C TYR A 431 -16.74 -6.72 -15.26
N SER A 432 -17.98 -7.20 -15.35
CA SER A 432 -18.47 -7.99 -16.48
C SER A 432 -18.50 -7.17 -17.78
N ALA A 433 -19.02 -5.94 -17.71
CA ALA A 433 -19.01 -4.99 -18.83
C ALA A 433 -17.57 -4.66 -19.26
N ALA A 434 -16.70 -4.30 -18.31
CA ALA A 434 -15.29 -4.03 -18.56
C ALA A 434 -14.56 -5.22 -19.20
N LEU A 435 -14.87 -6.46 -18.78
CA LEU A 435 -14.28 -7.66 -19.35
C LEU A 435 -14.69 -7.85 -20.81
N GLY A 436 -15.99 -7.68 -21.10
CA GLY A 436 -16.53 -7.78 -22.46
C GLY A 436 -15.87 -6.80 -23.41
N ASP A 437 -15.63 -5.57 -22.96
CA ASP A 437 -15.00 -4.54 -23.78
C ASP A 437 -13.48 -4.73 -23.90
N ALA A 438 -12.78 -5.07 -22.81
CA ALA A 438 -11.35 -5.40 -22.84
C ALA A 438 -11.04 -6.54 -23.83
N GLN A 439 -11.86 -7.61 -23.82
CA GLN A 439 -11.71 -8.72 -24.77
C GLN A 439 -11.96 -8.31 -26.23
N LYS A 440 -12.86 -7.36 -26.50
CA LYS A 440 -13.06 -6.83 -27.86
C LYS A 440 -11.84 -6.06 -28.32
N VAL A 441 -11.26 -5.21 -27.46
CA VAL A 441 -10.05 -4.43 -27.76
C VAL A 441 -8.85 -5.35 -28.01
N GLU A 442 -8.65 -6.37 -27.17
CA GLU A 442 -7.58 -7.37 -27.37
C GLU A 442 -7.74 -8.15 -28.69
N LYS A 443 -8.97 -8.59 -29.02
CA LYS A 443 -9.26 -9.29 -30.28
C LYS A 443 -9.08 -8.42 -31.52
N ALA A 444 -9.29 -7.10 -31.40
CA ALA A 444 -9.08 -6.14 -32.49
C ALA A 444 -7.59 -5.85 -32.78
N GLY A 445 -6.66 -6.54 -32.09
CA GLY A 445 -5.22 -6.34 -32.25
C GLY A 445 -4.67 -5.15 -31.45
N GLY A 446 -5.47 -4.56 -30.55
CA GLY A 446 -5.11 -3.38 -29.75
C GLY A 446 -4.23 -3.65 -28.53
N GLY A 447 -3.97 -4.92 -28.16
CA GLY A 447 -3.19 -5.28 -26.97
C GLY A 447 -2.08 -6.27 -27.27
N GLN A 448 -0.82 -5.82 -27.31
CA GLN A 448 0.32 -6.74 -27.27
C GLN A 448 0.42 -7.37 -25.87
N ASP A 449 0.28 -8.69 -25.81
CA ASP A 449 0.46 -9.59 -24.64
C ASP A 449 1.93 -9.65 -24.14
N ASN A 450 2.75 -8.63 -24.42
CA ASN A 450 4.21 -8.63 -24.23
C ASN A 450 4.69 -7.91 -22.96
N LYS A 451 3.84 -7.67 -21.95
CA LYS A 451 4.33 -7.26 -20.63
C LYS A 451 4.54 -8.50 -19.78
N ASN A 452 5.74 -9.08 -19.87
CA ASN A 452 6.24 -10.09 -18.93
C ASN A 452 6.24 -9.50 -17.51
N GLY A 453 5.12 -9.65 -16.80
CA GLY A 453 5.01 -9.28 -15.40
C GLY A 453 4.65 -7.82 -15.16
N GLY A 454 3.62 -7.60 -14.33
CA GLY A 454 3.09 -6.29 -14.00
C GLY A 454 1.64 -6.39 -13.54
N SER A 455 1.07 -5.29 -13.05
CA SER A 455 -0.36 -5.27 -12.69
C SER A 455 -1.28 -5.17 -13.90
N SER A 456 -0.77 -4.88 -15.10
CA SER A 456 -1.56 -4.87 -16.33
C SER A 456 -1.56 -6.23 -17.01
N HIS A 457 -2.67 -6.94 -16.82
CA HIS A 457 -2.97 -8.15 -17.55
C HIS A 457 -4.19 -7.98 -18.46
N GLY A 458 -4.52 -6.75 -18.83
CA GLY A 458 -5.67 -6.43 -19.69
C GLY A 458 -6.96 -7.10 -19.21
N SER A 459 -7.65 -7.77 -20.13
CA SER A 459 -8.88 -8.53 -19.86
C SER A 459 -8.69 -9.62 -18.79
N ARG A 460 -7.49 -10.19 -18.66
CA ARG A 460 -7.20 -11.25 -17.67
C ARG A 460 -7.19 -10.71 -16.24
N GLU A 461 -6.77 -9.46 -16.02
CA GLU A 461 -6.92 -8.83 -14.70
C GLU A 461 -8.40 -8.59 -14.37
N VAL A 462 -9.19 -8.16 -15.36
CA VAL A 462 -10.63 -7.94 -15.18
C VAL A 462 -11.35 -9.25 -14.88
N LEU A 463 -11.01 -10.33 -15.60
CA LEU A 463 -11.51 -11.69 -15.36
C LEU A 463 -11.17 -12.15 -13.92
N TYR A 464 -9.91 -11.97 -13.50
CA TYR A 464 -9.51 -12.27 -12.13
C TYR A 464 -10.35 -11.46 -11.12
N ARG A 465 -10.52 -10.15 -11.34
CA ARG A 465 -11.25 -9.28 -10.40
C ARG A 465 -12.70 -9.72 -10.27
N LEU A 466 -13.37 -10.00 -11.39
CA LEU A 466 -14.75 -10.48 -11.45
C LEU A 466 -14.94 -11.73 -10.57
N HIS A 467 -14.18 -12.79 -10.84
CA HIS A 467 -14.33 -14.06 -10.11
C HIS A 467 -13.80 -13.99 -8.68
N ALA A 468 -12.75 -13.18 -8.42
CA ALA A 468 -12.29 -12.94 -7.06
C ALA A 468 -13.32 -12.16 -6.23
N THR A 469 -14.13 -11.28 -6.84
CA THR A 469 -15.21 -10.55 -6.16
C THR A 469 -16.40 -11.47 -5.90
N ARG A 470 -16.82 -12.29 -6.87
CA ARG A 470 -17.82 -13.35 -6.65
C ARG A 470 -17.41 -14.30 -5.52
N PHE A 471 -16.16 -14.79 -5.53
CA PHE A 471 -15.63 -15.62 -4.46
C PHE A 471 -15.64 -14.93 -3.08
N LYS A 472 -15.30 -13.62 -3.00
CA LYS A 472 -15.38 -12.87 -1.74
C LYS A 472 -16.81 -12.79 -1.19
N VAL A 473 -17.81 -12.65 -2.06
CA VAL A 473 -19.22 -12.62 -1.66
C VAL A 473 -19.62 -13.95 -1.06
N LEU A 474 -19.32 -15.05 -1.76
CA LEU A 474 -19.56 -16.42 -1.29
C LEU A 474 -18.84 -16.69 0.04
N LEU A 475 -17.57 -16.28 0.16
CA LEU A 475 -16.77 -16.42 1.38
C LEU A 475 -17.35 -15.60 2.54
N SER A 476 -17.87 -14.40 2.27
CA SER A 476 -18.50 -13.55 3.27
C SER A 476 -19.79 -14.15 3.83
N ALA A 477 -20.53 -14.91 3.02
CA ALA A 477 -21.73 -15.60 3.47
C ALA A 477 -21.40 -16.76 4.41
N ILE A 478 -20.40 -17.58 4.07
CA ILE A 478 -19.99 -18.73 4.91
C ILE A 478 -19.41 -18.30 6.26
N ARG A 479 -18.89 -17.08 6.36
CA ARG A 479 -18.36 -16.52 7.61
C ARG A 479 -19.42 -15.92 8.52
N GLN A 480 -20.68 -15.87 8.12
CA GLN A 480 -21.76 -15.34 8.95
C GLN A 480 -22.08 -16.25 10.14
N ALA A 481 -22.70 -15.67 11.16
CA ALA A 481 -23.24 -16.43 12.28
C ALA A 481 -24.33 -17.41 11.79
N ALA A 482 -24.56 -18.49 12.55
CA ALA A 482 -25.52 -19.52 12.19
C ALA A 482 -26.94 -18.97 11.92
N ASP A 483 -27.33 -17.93 12.66
CA ASP A 483 -28.66 -17.30 12.55
C ASP A 483 -28.84 -16.52 11.22
N ASP A 484 -27.76 -15.92 10.71
CA ASP A 484 -27.76 -15.11 9.49
C ASP A 484 -27.31 -15.89 8.24
N PHE A 485 -26.73 -17.09 8.43
CA PHE A 485 -26.08 -17.87 7.38
C PHE A 485 -27.00 -18.14 6.19
N GLY A 486 -28.25 -18.57 6.42
CA GLY A 486 -29.18 -18.89 5.34
C GLY A 486 -29.53 -17.67 4.47
N LEU A 487 -29.79 -16.52 5.10
CA LEU A 487 -30.08 -15.27 4.38
C LEU A 487 -28.85 -14.78 3.60
N ALA A 488 -27.66 -14.90 4.20
CA ALA A 488 -26.39 -14.55 3.57
C ALA A 488 -26.08 -15.42 2.35
N GLU A 489 -26.36 -16.73 2.42
CA GLU A 489 -26.12 -17.67 1.34
C GLU A 489 -27.06 -17.41 0.15
N ILE A 490 -28.33 -17.09 0.41
CA ILE A 490 -29.30 -16.69 -0.63
C ILE A 490 -28.86 -15.37 -1.29
N GLU A 491 -28.49 -14.35 -0.49
CA GLU A 491 -27.99 -13.07 -1.01
C GLU A 491 -26.73 -13.28 -1.87
N ALA A 492 -25.78 -14.08 -1.40
CA ALA A 492 -24.55 -14.39 -2.13
C ALA A 492 -24.83 -15.12 -3.45
N CYS A 493 -25.81 -16.01 -3.49
CA CYS A 493 -26.29 -16.65 -4.71
C CYS A 493 -26.88 -15.63 -5.70
N ARG A 494 -27.71 -14.69 -5.24
CA ARG A 494 -28.28 -13.64 -6.10
C ARG A 494 -27.19 -12.77 -6.72
N ILE A 495 -26.25 -12.29 -5.91
CA ILE A 495 -25.15 -11.45 -6.36
C ILE A 495 -24.25 -12.20 -7.36
N SER A 496 -23.84 -13.42 -7.00
CA SER A 496 -22.78 -14.16 -7.73
C SER A 496 -23.26 -14.88 -8.99
N SER A 497 -24.58 -15.04 -9.19
CA SER A 497 -25.14 -15.77 -10.34
C SER A 497 -25.29 -14.94 -11.62
N THR A 498 -24.90 -13.67 -11.59
CA THR A 498 -25.06 -12.72 -12.71
C THR A 498 -23.96 -12.77 -13.76
N SER A 499 -22.83 -13.45 -13.51
CA SER A 499 -21.68 -13.48 -14.43
C SER A 499 -20.85 -14.75 -14.26
N TRP A 500 -21.35 -15.86 -14.79
CA TRP A 500 -20.69 -17.17 -14.78
C TRP A 500 -19.41 -17.17 -15.63
N PHE A 501 -18.43 -17.99 -15.23
CA PHE A 501 -17.24 -18.24 -16.04
C PHE A 501 -17.56 -19.25 -17.15
N ASP A 502 -18.26 -20.32 -16.78
CA ASP A 502 -18.70 -21.39 -17.66
C ASP A 502 -20.19 -21.68 -17.42
N ASP A 503 -21.01 -21.36 -18.43
CA ASP A 503 -22.46 -21.55 -18.38
C ASP A 503 -22.87 -23.02 -18.22
N SER A 504 -21.98 -23.99 -18.51
CA SER A 504 -22.25 -25.41 -18.25
C SER A 504 -22.37 -25.75 -16.77
N ASN A 505 -21.83 -24.89 -15.88
CA ASN A 505 -22.01 -25.02 -14.43
C ASN A 505 -23.39 -24.56 -13.95
N LYS A 506 -24.18 -23.91 -14.80
CA LYS A 506 -25.53 -23.44 -14.46
C LYS A 506 -26.50 -24.62 -14.53
N LEU A 507 -26.91 -25.14 -13.37
CA LEU A 507 -28.00 -26.12 -13.30
C LEU A 507 -29.30 -25.52 -13.86
N GLN A 508 -30.05 -26.32 -14.61
CA GLN A 508 -31.25 -25.90 -15.34
C GLN A 508 -32.55 -25.96 -14.53
N THR A 509 -32.52 -26.42 -13.27
CA THR A 509 -33.71 -26.69 -12.45
C THR A 509 -34.00 -25.56 -11.45
N SER A 510 -35.26 -25.12 -11.40
CA SER A 510 -35.73 -23.99 -10.57
C SER A 510 -35.89 -24.33 -9.08
N ASP A 511 -35.68 -25.59 -8.70
CA ASP A 511 -35.95 -26.14 -7.37
C ASP A 511 -34.67 -26.56 -6.60
N ASP A 512 -33.50 -26.12 -7.09
CA ASP A 512 -32.23 -26.54 -6.52
C ASP A 512 -32.01 -25.93 -5.12
N ASP A 513 -31.67 -26.81 -4.17
CA ASP A 513 -31.14 -26.47 -2.86
C ASP A 513 -30.08 -25.35 -2.98
N VAL A 514 -30.29 -24.24 -2.24
CA VAL A 514 -29.38 -23.08 -2.18
C VAL A 514 -27.93 -23.54 -1.94
N ARG A 515 -27.76 -24.64 -1.21
CA ARG A 515 -26.43 -25.18 -0.94
C ARG A 515 -25.77 -25.82 -2.16
N LEU A 516 -26.53 -26.52 -2.99
CA LEU A 516 -26.03 -27.07 -4.26
C LEU A 516 -25.62 -25.93 -5.20
N LYS A 517 -26.47 -24.92 -5.33
CA LYS A 517 -26.19 -23.74 -6.15
C LYS A 517 -24.96 -22.97 -5.67
N THR A 518 -24.76 -22.86 -4.35
CA THR A 518 -23.56 -22.25 -3.76
C THR A 518 -22.29 -23.02 -4.14
N TRP A 519 -22.34 -24.35 -4.13
CA TRP A 519 -21.24 -25.18 -4.60
C TRP A 519 -20.93 -24.96 -6.09
N ASP A 520 -21.95 -24.87 -6.95
CA ASP A 520 -21.74 -24.61 -8.39
C ASP A 520 -21.09 -23.25 -8.65
N LEU A 521 -21.58 -22.21 -7.97
CA LEU A 521 -21.00 -20.87 -8.03
C LEU A 521 -19.56 -20.85 -7.53
N TYR A 522 -19.26 -21.61 -6.48
CA TYR A 522 -17.90 -21.78 -5.96
C TYR A 522 -16.99 -22.46 -6.98
N VAL A 523 -17.42 -23.59 -7.58
CA VAL A 523 -16.68 -24.30 -8.64
C VAL A 523 -16.37 -23.37 -9.81
N ASP A 524 -17.38 -22.62 -10.27
CA ASP A 524 -17.24 -21.66 -11.36
C ASP A 524 -16.24 -20.54 -11.05
N CYS A 525 -16.23 -20.02 -9.82
CA CYS A 525 -15.21 -19.07 -9.36
C CYS A 525 -13.81 -19.68 -9.36
N VAL A 526 -13.66 -20.92 -8.88
CA VAL A 526 -12.37 -21.64 -8.86
C VAL A 526 -11.84 -21.84 -10.27
N GLN A 527 -12.69 -22.25 -11.22
CA GLN A 527 -12.32 -22.41 -12.62
C GLN A 527 -11.90 -21.09 -13.27
N GLY A 528 -12.60 -19.99 -13.01
CA GLY A 528 -12.20 -18.65 -13.48
C GLY A 528 -10.83 -18.22 -12.93
N LEU A 529 -10.57 -18.44 -11.64
CA LEU A 529 -9.29 -18.16 -11.00
C LEU A 529 -8.15 -19.05 -11.55
N ALA A 530 -8.43 -20.32 -11.79
CA ALA A 530 -7.49 -21.26 -12.40
C ALA A 530 -7.16 -20.90 -13.85
N SER A 531 -8.17 -20.49 -14.64
CA SER A 531 -7.99 -20.05 -16.03
C SER A 531 -7.00 -18.88 -16.15
N CYS A 532 -7.07 -17.91 -15.22
CA CYS A 532 -6.10 -16.81 -15.14
C CYS A 532 -4.65 -17.32 -15.02
N ARG A 533 -4.43 -18.44 -14.32
CA ARG A 533 -3.10 -19.05 -14.13
C ARG A 533 -2.67 -19.95 -15.28
N LYS A 534 -3.60 -20.56 -16.01
CA LYS A 534 -3.26 -21.31 -17.23
C LYS A 534 -2.60 -20.41 -18.27
N GLY A 535 -3.08 -19.17 -18.40
CA GLY A 535 -2.46 -18.15 -19.27
C GLY A 535 -1.16 -17.58 -18.72
N ILE A 536 -1.10 -17.26 -17.41
CA ILE A 536 0.11 -16.74 -16.74
C ILE A 536 0.33 -17.52 -15.44
N SER A 537 1.23 -18.50 -15.43
CA SER A 537 1.43 -19.39 -14.29
C SER A 537 1.79 -18.67 -12.98
N TYR A 538 2.42 -17.49 -13.10
CA TYR A 538 2.87 -16.64 -11.99
C TYR A 538 1.92 -15.48 -11.65
N PHE A 539 0.66 -15.51 -12.11
CA PHE A 539 -0.33 -14.50 -11.76
C PHE A 539 -0.58 -14.53 -10.24
N HIS A 540 0.11 -13.66 -9.50
CA HIS A 540 0.18 -13.71 -8.05
C HIS A 540 -1.17 -13.51 -7.35
N ARG A 541 -2.01 -12.60 -7.84
CA ARG A 541 -3.33 -12.34 -7.23
C ARG A 541 -4.27 -13.54 -7.38
N ALA A 542 -4.25 -14.17 -8.56
CA ALA A 542 -5.02 -15.38 -8.84
C ALA A 542 -4.48 -16.57 -8.03
N ALA A 543 -3.16 -16.75 -7.93
CA ALA A 543 -2.56 -17.79 -7.08
C ALA A 543 -2.97 -17.65 -5.61
N TYR A 544 -2.94 -16.44 -5.05
CA TYR A 544 -3.43 -16.20 -3.69
C TYR A 544 -4.90 -16.58 -3.52
N ARG A 545 -5.79 -16.10 -4.40
CA ARG A 545 -7.23 -16.36 -4.27
C ARG A 545 -7.60 -17.81 -4.55
N LEU A 546 -6.90 -18.47 -5.47
CA LEU A 546 -7.08 -19.89 -5.74
C LEU A 546 -6.62 -20.74 -4.55
N ALA A 547 -5.44 -20.47 -3.97
CA ALA A 547 -4.98 -21.17 -2.77
C ALA A 547 -5.97 -20.99 -1.60
N GLN A 548 -6.47 -19.76 -1.40
CA GLN A 548 -7.53 -19.49 -0.44
C GLN A 548 -8.79 -20.31 -0.73
N ALA A 549 -9.27 -20.31 -1.98
CA ALA A 549 -10.46 -21.06 -2.36
C ALA A 549 -10.31 -22.56 -2.07
N LEU A 550 -9.15 -23.15 -2.35
CA LEU A 550 -8.88 -24.57 -2.08
C LEU A 550 -8.87 -24.89 -0.58
N LEU A 551 -8.29 -24.02 0.27
CA LEU A 551 -8.34 -24.19 1.73
C LEU A 551 -9.77 -24.14 2.27
N TRP A 552 -10.62 -23.29 1.67
CA TRP A 552 -12.01 -23.12 2.10
C TRP A 552 -12.99 -24.13 1.46
N ALA A 553 -12.55 -24.96 0.52
CA ALA A 553 -13.40 -25.94 -0.17
C ALA A 553 -14.26 -26.79 0.78
N PRO A 554 -13.74 -27.29 1.92
CA PRO A 554 -14.54 -28.07 2.86
C PRO A 554 -15.68 -27.27 3.47
N ALA A 555 -15.44 -26.01 3.83
CA ALA A 555 -16.46 -25.12 4.39
C ALA A 555 -17.54 -24.76 3.35
N PHE A 556 -17.20 -24.74 2.06
CA PHE A 556 -18.15 -24.63 0.94
C PHE A 556 -18.92 -25.93 0.65
N HIS A 557 -18.45 -27.07 1.16
CA HIS A 557 -19.23 -28.30 1.16
C HIS A 557 -20.13 -28.38 2.41
N ASP A 558 -19.54 -28.37 3.60
CA ASP A 558 -20.22 -28.37 4.89
C ASP A 558 -19.77 -27.16 5.73
N PRO A 559 -20.66 -26.18 6.02
CA PRO A 559 -20.32 -25.01 6.84
C PRO A 559 -19.90 -25.35 8.27
N ARG A 560 -20.27 -26.54 8.77
CA ARG A 560 -19.90 -27.02 10.12
C ARG A 560 -18.53 -27.71 10.15
N PHE A 561 -17.83 -27.77 9.01
CA PHE A 561 -16.55 -28.44 8.90
C PHE A 561 -15.50 -27.85 9.85
N CYS A 562 -14.90 -28.71 10.68
CA CYS A 562 -13.77 -28.38 11.52
C CYS A 562 -12.45 -28.68 10.80
N PHE A 563 -11.58 -27.67 10.68
CA PHE A 563 -10.34 -27.77 9.89
C PHE A 563 -9.33 -28.81 10.40
N HIS A 564 -9.54 -29.40 11.59
CA HIS A 564 -8.66 -30.43 12.16
C HIS A 564 -8.66 -31.74 11.38
N GLU A 565 -9.66 -32.01 10.55
CA GLU A 565 -9.76 -33.29 9.85
C GLU A 565 -8.84 -33.37 8.63
N GLY A 566 -8.50 -32.25 7.99
CA GLY A 566 -7.46 -32.09 6.95
C GLY A 566 -7.58 -32.96 5.68
N SER A 567 -8.39 -34.01 5.71
CA SER A 567 -8.51 -35.04 4.69
C SER A 567 -9.35 -34.53 3.54
N ILE A 568 -8.84 -34.72 2.31
CA ILE A 568 -9.58 -34.41 1.10
C ILE A 568 -10.91 -35.20 0.99
N GLU A 569 -11.08 -36.26 1.79
CA GLU A 569 -12.28 -37.10 1.84
C GLU A 569 -13.51 -36.41 2.44
N SER A 570 -13.36 -35.24 3.07
CA SER A 570 -14.48 -34.46 3.58
C SER A 570 -15.41 -33.92 2.49
N ILE A 571 -14.99 -33.98 1.21
CA ILE A 571 -15.82 -33.61 0.06
C ILE A 571 -16.07 -34.86 -0.80
N PRO A 572 -17.33 -35.15 -1.17
CA PRO A 572 -17.67 -36.30 -2.00
C PRO A 572 -16.91 -36.34 -3.34
N PRO A 573 -16.47 -37.52 -3.82
CA PRO A 573 -15.68 -37.66 -5.05
C PRO A 573 -16.27 -36.96 -6.28
N PHE A 574 -17.60 -37.05 -6.48
CA PHE A 574 -18.27 -36.42 -7.63
C PHE A 574 -18.20 -34.89 -7.61
N LYS A 575 -18.19 -34.27 -6.41
CA LYS A 575 -17.99 -32.82 -6.25
C LYS A 575 -16.53 -32.43 -6.45
N ARG A 576 -15.60 -33.23 -5.92
CA ARG A 576 -14.15 -33.02 -6.10
C ARG A 576 -13.72 -33.06 -7.55
N GLY A 577 -14.25 -34.02 -8.33
CA GLY A 577 -13.90 -34.19 -9.74
C GLY A 577 -14.24 -32.98 -10.63
N ARG A 578 -15.04 -32.03 -10.16
CA ARG A 578 -15.34 -30.78 -10.87
C ARG A 578 -14.29 -29.68 -10.67
N ILE A 579 -13.37 -29.86 -9.72
CA ILE A 579 -12.26 -28.95 -9.43
C ILE A 579 -10.96 -29.69 -9.69
N SER A 580 -10.33 -29.41 -10.84
CA SER A 580 -9.09 -30.08 -11.25
C SER A 580 -7.93 -29.89 -10.26
N GLU A 581 -7.96 -28.80 -9.49
CA GLU A 581 -6.93 -28.41 -8.53
C GLU A 581 -7.03 -29.18 -7.19
N LEU A 582 -8.04 -30.04 -7.01
CA LEU A 582 -8.22 -30.90 -5.83
C LEU A 582 -7.75 -32.34 -6.11
N ASP A 583 -6.49 -32.49 -6.56
CA ASP A 583 -5.90 -33.75 -7.02
C ASP A 583 -4.94 -34.42 -6.01
N LYS A 584 -4.68 -33.81 -4.85
CA LYS A 584 -3.70 -34.29 -3.84
C LYS A 584 -4.34 -34.85 -2.55
N ASP A 585 -3.50 -35.42 -1.69
CA ASP A 585 -3.88 -36.05 -0.41
C ASP A 585 -4.60 -35.12 0.59
N SER A 586 -4.44 -33.79 0.50
CA SER A 586 -5.14 -32.82 1.36
C SER A 586 -5.37 -31.45 0.70
N PHE A 587 -6.36 -30.69 1.20
CA PHE A 587 -6.64 -29.32 0.75
C PHE A 587 -5.46 -28.36 0.99
N ALA A 588 -4.78 -28.53 2.12
CA ALA A 588 -3.58 -27.76 2.44
C ALA A 588 -2.46 -28.01 1.42
N GLU A 589 -2.26 -29.27 1.00
CA GLU A 589 -1.28 -29.64 -0.02
C GLU A 589 -1.64 -29.13 -1.42
N CYS A 590 -2.93 -29.09 -1.76
CA CYS A 590 -3.43 -28.46 -2.98
C CYS A 590 -3.13 -26.94 -2.98
N ALA A 591 -3.49 -26.26 -1.89
CA ALA A 591 -3.20 -24.83 -1.71
C ALA A 591 -1.69 -24.54 -1.70
N ALA A 592 -0.89 -25.39 -1.05
CA ALA A 592 0.58 -25.31 -1.03
C ALA A 592 1.18 -25.39 -2.43
N SER A 593 0.64 -26.26 -3.29
CA SER A 593 1.02 -26.38 -4.70
C SER A 593 0.84 -25.05 -5.44
N VAL A 594 -0.31 -24.41 -5.22
CA VAL A 594 -0.68 -23.17 -5.90
C VAL A 594 0.16 -22.00 -5.39
N ILE A 595 0.19 -21.76 -4.07
CA ILE A 595 0.88 -20.60 -3.50
C ILE A 595 2.41 -20.77 -3.56
N GLY A 596 2.90 -22.00 -3.44
CA GLY A 596 4.33 -22.32 -3.51
C GLY A 596 4.95 -21.97 -4.87
N SER A 597 4.18 -22.06 -5.96
CA SER A 597 4.64 -21.68 -7.30
C SER A 597 5.10 -20.22 -7.43
N LEU A 598 4.65 -19.33 -6.54
CA LEU A 598 5.12 -17.94 -6.48
C LEU A 598 6.55 -17.81 -5.94
N PHE A 599 7.03 -18.82 -5.21
CA PHE A 599 8.31 -18.81 -4.49
C PHE A 599 9.31 -19.85 -5.03
N ASP A 600 8.94 -20.58 -6.08
CA ASP A 600 9.84 -21.52 -6.73
C ASP A 600 10.98 -20.79 -7.47
N LYS A 601 12.21 -21.34 -7.37
CA LYS A 601 13.45 -20.96 -8.09
C LYS A 601 14.33 -19.81 -7.51
N LYS A 602 14.45 -19.63 -6.19
CA LYS A 602 15.42 -18.68 -5.56
C LYS A 602 15.40 -17.27 -6.20
N ARG A 603 14.21 -16.74 -6.48
CA ARG A 603 14.11 -15.53 -7.31
C ARG A 603 14.27 -14.25 -6.52
N SER A 604 14.85 -13.27 -7.18
CA SER A 604 14.86 -11.85 -6.81
C SER A 604 13.47 -11.25 -6.60
N HIS A 605 12.35 -11.95 -6.85
CA HIS A 605 11.00 -11.45 -6.57
C HIS A 605 10.70 -11.23 -5.07
N LEU A 606 11.50 -11.87 -4.19
CA LEU A 606 11.58 -11.50 -2.77
C LEU A 606 12.31 -10.16 -2.52
N VAL A 607 12.75 -9.48 -3.59
CA VAL A 607 13.50 -8.21 -3.56
C VAL A 607 13.22 -7.26 -4.75
N ALA A 608 12.48 -7.66 -5.79
CA ALA A 608 12.38 -6.90 -7.05
C ALA A 608 11.11 -6.06 -7.10
N VAL A 609 11.27 -4.76 -7.35
CA VAL A 609 10.21 -3.78 -7.62
C VAL A 609 9.58 -4.07 -8.99
N TRP A 610 8.25 -4.17 -9.06
CA TRP A 610 7.57 -4.13 -10.37
C TRP A 610 7.55 -2.68 -10.80
N VAL A 611 8.22 -2.39 -11.91
CA VAL A 611 8.14 -1.10 -12.57
C VAL A 611 7.32 -1.31 -13.82
N THR A 612 6.14 -0.69 -13.92
CA THR A 612 5.50 -0.60 -15.24
C THR A 612 6.34 0.36 -16.11
N THR A 613 6.55 -0.02 -17.36
CA THR A 613 7.36 0.75 -18.31
C THR A 613 6.51 1.53 -19.32
N SER A 614 5.21 1.72 -19.05
CA SER A 614 4.32 2.43 -19.96
C SER A 614 4.63 3.93 -19.94
N ALA A 615 4.70 4.56 -21.12
CA ALA A 615 4.88 6.01 -21.24
C ALA A 615 3.63 6.81 -20.83
N ALA A 616 2.46 6.16 -20.82
CA ALA A 616 1.19 6.67 -20.30
C ALA A 616 0.45 5.49 -19.65
N PRO A 617 0.72 5.20 -18.36
CA PRO A 617 0.10 4.08 -17.69
C PRO A 617 -1.39 4.36 -17.43
N PRO A 618 -2.29 3.39 -17.62
CA PRO A 618 -3.69 3.53 -17.27
C PRO A 618 -3.90 3.70 -15.76
N PRO A 619 -5.07 4.18 -15.29
CA PRO A 619 -5.36 4.42 -13.87
C PRO A 619 -4.98 3.26 -12.96
N PHE A 620 -5.27 2.04 -13.41
CA PHE A 620 -4.94 0.86 -12.63
C PHE A 620 -3.44 0.58 -12.56
N GLU A 621 -2.67 0.82 -13.63
CA GLU A 621 -1.20 0.69 -13.62
C GLU A 621 -0.60 1.73 -12.66
N VAL A 622 -0.97 3.01 -12.80
CA VAL A 622 -0.53 4.12 -11.92
C VAL A 622 -0.70 3.76 -10.45
N LEU A 623 -1.90 3.27 -10.09
CA LEU A 623 -2.20 2.90 -8.71
C LEU A 623 -1.40 1.70 -8.22
N ASN A 624 -0.86 0.86 -9.10
CA ASN A 624 -0.12 -0.35 -8.76
C ASN A 624 1.41 -0.18 -8.70
N ASP A 625 1.94 0.94 -9.20
CA ASP A 625 3.40 1.19 -9.23
C ASP A 625 3.99 1.69 -7.92
N SER A 626 3.17 1.97 -6.90
CA SER A 626 3.67 2.33 -5.56
C SER A 626 4.42 1.17 -4.90
N VAL A 627 5.65 1.43 -4.47
CA VAL A 627 6.49 0.48 -3.73
C VAL A 627 5.77 0.00 -2.48
N ARG A 628 5.14 0.93 -1.75
CA ARG A 628 4.42 0.61 -0.53
C ARG A 628 3.25 -0.36 -0.76
N LYS A 629 2.49 -0.17 -1.84
CA LYS A 629 1.39 -1.09 -2.18
C LYS A 629 1.95 -2.45 -2.55
N TYR A 630 3.06 -2.45 -3.30
CA TYR A 630 3.73 -3.67 -3.67
C TYR A 630 4.19 -4.46 -2.43
N ASP A 631 4.91 -3.85 -1.50
CA ASP A 631 5.38 -4.50 -0.27
C ASP A 631 4.24 -5.03 0.58
N ALA A 632 3.13 -4.30 0.66
CA ALA A 632 1.96 -4.79 1.37
C ALA A 632 1.32 -6.03 0.72
N LEU A 633 1.25 -6.07 -0.61
CA LEU A 633 0.76 -7.24 -1.35
C LEU A 633 1.69 -8.44 -1.19
N ARG A 634 3.01 -8.21 -1.23
CA ARG A 634 4.00 -9.28 -1.02
C ARG A 634 3.92 -9.84 0.39
N LEU A 635 3.85 -8.97 1.39
CA LEU A 635 3.75 -9.40 2.79
C LEU A 635 2.51 -10.26 3.00
N LYS A 636 1.39 -9.87 2.36
CA LYS A 636 0.16 -10.65 2.33
C LYS A 636 0.36 -12.05 1.71
N TYR A 637 1.05 -12.16 0.58
CA TYR A 637 1.29 -13.45 -0.08
C TYR A 637 2.30 -14.32 0.67
N ILE A 638 3.33 -13.70 1.25
CA ILE A 638 4.33 -14.36 2.07
C ILE A 638 3.69 -14.95 3.32
N LYS A 639 2.83 -14.20 4.01
CA LYS A 639 2.13 -14.70 5.19
C LYS A 639 1.15 -15.82 4.84
N ALA A 640 0.41 -15.71 3.74
CA ALA A 640 -0.41 -16.81 3.22
C ALA A 640 0.43 -18.06 2.88
N PHE A 641 1.61 -17.89 2.29
CA PHE A 641 2.54 -18.98 2.04
C PHE A 641 3.00 -19.62 3.35
N ILE A 642 3.43 -18.82 4.33
CA ILE A 642 3.86 -19.30 5.65
C ILE A 642 2.74 -20.08 6.32
N ASP A 643 1.53 -19.53 6.40
CA ASP A 643 0.37 -20.19 7.02
C ASP A 643 0.07 -21.53 6.30
N THR A 644 0.14 -21.56 4.97
CA THR A 644 -0.06 -22.80 4.20
C THR A 644 1.04 -23.84 4.49
N MET A 645 2.31 -23.42 4.60
CA MET A 645 3.41 -24.32 4.94
C MET A 645 3.28 -24.86 6.37
N VAL A 646 2.80 -24.04 7.32
CA VAL A 646 2.49 -24.48 8.70
C VAL A 646 1.41 -25.56 8.67
N LEU A 647 0.32 -25.35 7.91
CA LEU A 647 -0.75 -26.34 7.77
C LEU A 647 -0.25 -27.66 7.15
N CYS A 648 0.70 -27.60 6.22
CA CYS A 648 1.32 -28.79 5.60
C CYS A 648 2.47 -29.38 6.42
N LYS A 649 2.80 -28.81 7.59
CA LYS A 649 3.98 -29.18 8.40
C LYS A 649 5.32 -29.12 7.65
N ARG A 650 5.44 -28.21 6.65
CA ARG A 650 6.63 -28.04 5.79
C ARG A 650 7.63 -27.04 6.38
N ARG A 651 8.24 -27.42 7.50
CA ARG A 651 9.23 -26.60 8.23
C ARG A 651 10.42 -26.20 7.36
N ASP A 652 10.91 -27.11 6.54
CA ASP A 652 12.04 -26.92 5.62
C ASP A 652 11.83 -25.74 4.67
N LYS A 653 10.59 -25.54 4.20
CA LYS A 653 10.24 -24.45 3.28
C LYS A 653 10.27 -23.10 3.98
N ILE A 654 9.79 -23.02 5.22
CA ILE A 654 9.81 -21.77 6.01
C ILE A 654 11.25 -21.42 6.40
N GLU A 655 12.08 -22.41 6.78
CA GLU A 655 13.51 -22.17 7.08
C GLU A 655 14.28 -21.70 5.84
N THR A 656 14.05 -22.33 4.69
CA THR A 656 14.64 -21.90 3.41
C THR A 656 14.25 -20.46 3.08
N PHE A 657 12.97 -20.14 3.25
CA PHE A 657 12.44 -18.81 3.02
C PHE A 657 13.02 -17.75 3.98
N LEU A 658 13.13 -18.06 5.27
CA LEU A 658 13.77 -17.21 6.27
C LEU A 658 15.24 -16.96 5.90
N SER A 659 15.97 -17.97 5.43
CA SER A 659 17.34 -17.80 4.97
C SER A 659 17.44 -16.81 3.80
N TRP A 660 16.47 -16.83 2.87
CA TRP A 660 16.43 -15.86 1.78
C TRP A 660 16.16 -14.44 2.28
N ALA A 661 15.18 -14.28 3.18
CA ALA A 661 14.82 -12.99 3.75
C ALA A 661 15.97 -12.35 4.57
N VAL A 662 16.79 -13.17 5.22
CA VAL A 662 17.98 -12.72 5.97
C VAL A 662 19.14 -12.33 5.03
N SER A 663 19.24 -12.95 3.86
CA SER A 663 20.29 -12.60 2.88
C SER A 663 19.96 -11.38 2.01
N SER A 664 18.74 -10.85 2.08
CA SER A 664 18.32 -9.68 1.30
C SER A 664 18.82 -8.37 1.91
N SER A 665 19.13 -7.40 1.05
CA SER A 665 19.42 -6.01 1.44
C SER A 665 18.20 -5.35 2.08
N GLN A 666 18.40 -4.42 3.00
CA GLN A 666 17.33 -3.69 3.68
C GLN A 666 16.33 -3.03 2.71
N ASP A 667 15.04 -3.02 3.04
CA ASP A 667 14.00 -2.32 2.27
C ASP A 667 14.01 -0.80 2.51
N ILE A 668 13.40 -0.03 1.59
CA ILE A 668 13.43 1.44 1.60
C ILE A 668 12.97 2.04 2.95
N PRO A 669 11.81 1.67 3.53
CA PRO A 669 11.42 2.13 4.86
C PRO A 669 12.46 1.82 5.95
N GLY A 670 12.99 0.59 5.96
CA GLY A 670 14.03 0.19 6.90
C GLY A 670 15.31 1.02 6.74
N PHE A 671 15.71 1.32 5.51
CA PHE A 671 16.87 2.17 5.22
C PHE A 671 16.67 3.60 5.77
N TYR A 672 15.47 4.17 5.59
CA TYR A 672 15.13 5.48 6.14
C TYR A 672 15.15 5.49 7.66
N GLU A 673 14.62 4.46 8.30
CA GLU A 673 14.67 4.31 9.77
C GLU A 673 16.11 4.19 10.28
N ALA A 674 16.93 3.31 9.71
CA ALA A 674 18.32 3.14 10.09
C ALA A 674 19.12 4.44 9.95
N SER A 675 18.89 5.17 8.86
CA SER A 675 19.50 6.48 8.61
C SER A 675 18.99 7.59 9.51
N ALA A 676 17.77 7.47 10.07
CA ALA A 676 17.29 8.42 11.08
C ALA A 676 17.97 8.18 12.44
N MET A 677 18.31 6.92 12.74
CA MET A 677 19.01 6.55 13.98
C MET A 677 20.47 7.01 14.02
N THR A 678 21.12 7.27 12.88
CA THR A 678 22.49 7.83 12.89
C THR A 678 22.57 9.22 13.51
N PHE A 679 21.47 9.98 13.59
CA PHE A 679 21.41 11.24 14.36
C PHE A 679 21.62 11.02 15.87
N GLN A 680 21.42 9.80 16.39
CA GLN A 680 21.72 9.46 17.78
C GLN A 680 23.22 9.15 18.02
N GLY A 681 24.05 9.10 16.97
CA GLY A 681 25.45 8.65 17.07
C GLY A 681 25.60 7.17 17.46
N GLY A 682 24.49 6.42 17.50
CA GLY A 682 24.46 4.99 17.81
C GLY A 682 24.63 4.11 16.56
N ASN A 683 25.11 2.88 16.77
CA ASN A 683 24.98 1.85 15.73
C ASN A 683 23.49 1.61 15.48
N PRO A 684 23.00 1.66 14.23
CA PRO A 684 21.60 1.42 13.91
C PRO A 684 21.17 0.07 14.52
N GLY A 685 20.06 0.09 15.25
CA GLY A 685 19.58 -1.06 16.00
C GLY A 685 19.29 -2.25 15.09
N ASN A 686 20.22 -3.21 15.03
CA ASN A 686 20.04 -4.51 14.36
C ASN A 686 18.99 -5.42 15.06
N SER A 687 18.14 -4.89 15.93
CA SER A 687 17.16 -5.66 16.69
C SER A 687 15.89 -5.81 15.85
N LEU A 688 15.49 -7.06 15.58
CA LEU A 688 14.26 -7.33 14.81
C LEU A 688 12.98 -7.00 15.60
N LEU A 689 13.10 -6.75 16.91
CA LEU A 689 11.97 -6.33 17.75
C LEU A 689 11.63 -4.85 17.59
N SER A 690 12.62 -4.00 17.30
CA SER A 690 12.43 -2.56 17.10
C SER A 690 12.38 -2.16 15.63
N GLY A 691 12.93 -2.97 14.73
CA GLY A 691 12.95 -2.65 13.31
C GLY A 691 11.56 -2.60 12.66
N SER A 692 11.37 -1.64 11.76
CA SER A 692 10.10 -1.39 11.11
C SER A 692 10.28 -1.31 9.58
N GLY A 693 10.04 -2.44 8.91
CA GLY A 693 10.24 -2.58 7.48
C GLY A 693 9.60 -3.83 6.92
N PHE A 694 9.46 -3.91 5.60
CA PHE A 694 8.95 -5.09 4.90
C PHE A 694 9.78 -6.33 5.26
N LEU A 695 11.11 -6.26 5.17
CA LEU A 695 11.95 -7.43 5.44
C LEU A 695 11.93 -7.84 6.91
N THR A 696 11.94 -6.88 7.84
CA THR A 696 11.79 -7.16 9.26
C THR A 696 10.47 -7.89 9.53
N LYS A 697 9.35 -7.42 8.95
CA LYS A 697 8.04 -8.09 9.08
C LYS A 697 8.03 -9.50 8.48
N VAL A 698 8.71 -9.71 7.35
CA VAL A 698 8.84 -11.01 6.70
C VAL A 698 9.63 -11.99 7.59
N GLN A 699 10.79 -11.55 8.10
CA GLN A 699 11.63 -12.36 8.98
C GLN A 699 10.88 -12.71 10.27
N ARG A 700 10.24 -11.72 10.92
CA ARG A 700 9.42 -11.93 12.12
C ARG A 700 8.28 -12.91 11.86
N ALA A 701 7.54 -12.79 10.75
CA ALA A 701 6.46 -13.73 10.43
C ALA A 701 6.95 -15.18 10.28
N ALA A 702 8.08 -15.40 9.61
CA ALA A 702 8.66 -16.73 9.46
C ALA A 702 9.20 -17.28 10.80
N MET A 703 9.83 -16.44 11.62
CA MET A 703 10.34 -16.83 12.93
C MET A 703 9.21 -17.21 13.90
N ILE A 704 8.14 -16.41 13.97
CA ILE A 704 6.95 -16.70 14.78
C ILE A 704 6.32 -18.03 14.34
N ALA A 705 6.18 -18.26 13.03
CA ALA A 705 5.59 -19.49 12.51
C ALA A 705 6.43 -20.74 12.89
N LEU A 706 7.75 -20.65 12.75
CA LEU A 706 8.66 -21.74 13.15
C LEU A 706 8.59 -22.01 14.66
N ALA A 707 8.54 -20.96 15.48
CA ALA A 707 8.40 -21.10 16.93
C ALA A 707 7.06 -21.77 17.31
N LYS A 708 5.96 -21.39 16.65
CA LYS A 708 4.65 -22.04 16.85
C LYS A 708 4.68 -23.51 16.47
N MET A 709 5.36 -23.88 15.39
CA MET A 709 5.52 -25.30 15.02
C MET A 709 6.29 -26.07 16.09
N VAL A 710 7.36 -25.50 16.66
CA VAL A 710 8.08 -26.09 17.79
C VAL A 710 7.16 -26.29 19.00
N LEU A 711 6.35 -25.28 19.34
CA LEU A 711 5.41 -25.38 20.46
C LEU A 711 4.34 -26.46 20.22
N GLN A 712 3.89 -26.64 18.98
CA GLN A 712 2.97 -27.72 18.60
C GLN A 712 3.63 -29.10 18.70
N ASP A 713 4.89 -29.23 18.26
CA ASP A 713 5.65 -30.48 18.38
C ASP A 713 5.84 -30.87 19.86
N LEU A 714 6.16 -29.92 20.74
CA LEU A 714 6.22 -30.13 22.19
C LEU A 714 4.89 -30.60 22.77
N ALA A 715 3.78 -29.98 22.35
CA ALA A 715 2.43 -30.37 22.80
C ALA A 715 2.06 -31.80 22.35
N LEU A 716 2.44 -32.19 21.13
CA LEU A 716 2.25 -33.56 20.64
C LEU A 716 3.13 -34.56 21.41
N MET A 717 4.40 -34.24 21.64
CA MET A 717 5.31 -35.08 22.45
C MET A 717 4.78 -35.31 23.87
N LYS A 718 4.11 -34.32 24.45
CA LYS A 718 3.46 -34.46 25.77
C LYS A 718 2.34 -35.48 25.72
N LYS A 719 1.53 -35.47 24.66
CA LYS A 719 0.40 -36.39 24.48
C LYS A 719 0.86 -37.82 24.18
N ASP A 720 1.86 -37.97 23.33
CA ASP A 720 2.30 -39.27 22.79
C ASP A 720 3.45 -39.91 23.60
N GLY A 721 4.06 -39.15 24.52
CA GLY A 721 5.19 -39.59 25.34
C GLY A 721 6.56 -39.40 24.68
N ILE A 722 7.60 -39.28 25.51
CA ILE A 722 8.98 -39.05 25.05
C ILE A 722 9.65 -40.38 24.66
N ASN A 723 9.46 -40.81 23.42
CA ASN A 723 10.22 -41.90 22.80
C ASN A 723 11.54 -41.40 22.16
N GLU A 724 12.34 -42.29 21.59
CA GLU A 724 13.63 -41.93 20.97
C GLU A 724 13.48 -40.91 19.82
N LYS A 725 12.41 -41.05 19.02
CA LYS A 725 12.08 -40.12 17.94
C LYS A 725 11.72 -38.74 18.49
N ALA A 726 10.94 -38.66 19.56
CA ALA A 726 10.60 -37.43 20.26
C ALA A 726 11.84 -36.76 20.88
N ARG A 727 12.78 -37.54 21.45
CA ARG A 727 14.05 -36.99 21.95
C ARG A 727 14.92 -36.38 20.85
N LYS A 728 14.95 -37.00 19.67
CA LYS A 728 15.65 -36.44 18.50
C LYS A 728 14.99 -35.15 18.04
N LEU A 729 13.66 -35.15 17.89
CA LEU A 729 12.90 -33.97 17.50
C LEU A 729 13.06 -32.81 18.49
N LEU A 730 13.02 -33.09 19.81
CA LEU A 730 13.26 -32.09 20.86
C LEU A 730 14.65 -31.42 20.74
N LYS A 731 15.69 -32.18 20.36
CA LYS A 731 17.03 -31.61 20.13
C LYS A 731 17.05 -30.71 18.90
N ASP A 732 16.41 -31.14 17.81
CA ASP A 732 16.30 -30.36 16.58
C ASP A 732 15.49 -29.07 16.82
N ASP A 733 14.41 -29.16 17.60
CA ASP A 733 13.59 -28.03 18.04
C ASP A 733 14.35 -27.05 18.92
N PHE A 734 15.10 -27.55 19.90
CA PHE A 734 15.92 -26.70 20.75
C PHE A 734 16.98 -25.94 19.94
N LYS A 735 17.63 -26.61 18.98
CA LYS A 735 18.58 -25.98 18.07
C LYS A 735 17.90 -24.90 17.23
N LEU A 736 16.71 -25.15 16.70
CA LEU A 736 15.98 -24.15 15.93
C LEU A 736 15.60 -22.95 16.80
N SER A 737 14.94 -23.17 17.93
CA SER A 737 14.49 -22.10 18.84
C SER A 737 15.65 -21.22 19.30
N HIS A 738 16.82 -21.81 19.57
CA HIS A 738 18.03 -21.04 19.88
C HIS A 738 18.51 -20.19 18.68
N ASN A 739 18.50 -20.73 17.46
CA ASN A 739 18.84 -19.94 16.27
C ASN A 739 17.82 -18.81 16.00
N LEU A 740 16.53 -19.03 16.29
CA LEU A 740 15.51 -17.99 16.19
C LEU A 740 15.77 -16.88 17.22
N PHE A 741 16.06 -17.24 18.47
CA PHE A 741 16.42 -16.28 19.51
C PHE A 741 17.65 -15.44 19.14
N LEU A 742 18.74 -16.07 18.69
CA LEU A 742 19.94 -15.36 18.25
C LEU A 742 19.68 -14.36 17.11
N ARG A 743 18.71 -14.66 16.24
CA ARG A 743 18.33 -13.79 15.11
C ARG A 743 17.51 -12.58 15.53
N LEU A 744 16.82 -12.60 16.68
CA LEU A 744 16.15 -11.40 17.21
C LEU A 744 17.16 -10.27 17.41
N ASN A 745 18.38 -10.64 17.81
CA ASN A 745 19.48 -9.72 18.08
C ASN A 745 19.03 -8.57 19.01
N SER A 746 18.30 -8.94 20.05
CA SER A 746 17.69 -8.03 21.01
C SER A 746 18.29 -8.25 22.39
N THR A 747 18.35 -7.19 23.19
CA THR A 747 18.79 -7.31 24.59
C THR A 747 17.67 -7.91 25.46
N PRO A 748 18.00 -8.50 26.62
CA PRO A 748 16.98 -8.96 27.57
C PRO A 748 15.96 -7.86 27.94
N GLU A 749 16.41 -6.61 28.07
CA GLU A 749 15.53 -5.47 28.36
C GLU A 749 14.56 -5.16 27.22
N GLU A 750 15.00 -5.27 25.96
CA GLU A 750 14.13 -5.13 24.80
C GLU A 750 13.08 -6.26 24.73
N ILE A 751 13.50 -7.49 25.05
CA ILE A 751 12.62 -8.65 25.11
C ILE A 751 11.56 -8.49 26.20
N LEU A 752 11.96 -8.02 27.38
CA LEU A 752 11.05 -7.75 28.49
C LEU A 752 10.06 -6.64 28.15
N ARG A 753 10.56 -5.51 27.61
CA ARG A 753 9.71 -4.41 27.16
C ARG A 753 8.70 -4.86 26.10
N ALA A 754 9.12 -5.71 25.17
CA ALA A 754 8.24 -6.30 24.16
C ALA A 754 7.19 -7.23 24.80
N ALA A 755 7.58 -8.06 25.76
CA ALA A 755 6.68 -8.96 26.48
C ALA A 755 5.67 -8.23 27.40
N HIS A 756 6.03 -7.05 27.94
CA HIS A 756 5.13 -6.23 28.75
C HIS A 756 4.13 -5.42 27.92
N SER A 757 4.45 -5.14 26.65
CA SER A 757 3.62 -4.27 25.80
C SER A 757 2.64 -5.03 24.90
N ASN A 758 2.84 -6.33 24.66
CA ASN A 758 1.94 -7.25 23.94
C ASN A 758 2.34 -8.70 24.25
N LYS A 759 1.42 -9.66 24.02
CA LYS A 759 1.54 -11.14 24.18
C LYS A 759 2.98 -11.70 24.17
N PRO A 760 3.30 -12.76 24.94
CA PRO A 760 4.65 -13.29 25.02
C PRO A 760 5.20 -13.68 23.65
N LEU A 761 6.50 -13.40 23.45
CA LEU A 761 7.19 -13.67 22.19
C LEU A 761 7.32 -15.19 21.99
N ASP A 762 6.60 -15.74 21.01
CA ASP A 762 6.58 -17.18 20.70
C ASP A 762 7.99 -17.79 20.58
N GLU A 763 8.94 -17.05 20.00
CA GLU A 763 10.34 -17.50 19.84
C GLU A 763 11.06 -17.68 21.18
N VAL A 764 10.80 -16.78 22.13
CA VAL A 764 11.36 -16.86 23.50
C VAL A 764 10.69 -18.00 24.24
N VAL A 765 9.36 -18.10 24.17
CA VAL A 765 8.59 -19.18 24.82
C VAL A 765 9.07 -20.55 24.32
N ALA A 766 9.24 -20.73 23.02
CA ALA A 766 9.73 -21.96 22.41
C ALA A 766 11.13 -22.34 22.91
N LEU A 767 12.07 -21.39 22.97
CA LEU A 767 13.41 -21.63 23.50
C LEU A 767 13.37 -22.10 24.97
N CYS A 768 12.63 -21.36 25.80
CA CYS A 768 12.51 -21.64 27.23
C CYS A 768 11.90 -23.02 27.48
N ARG A 769 10.81 -23.38 26.79
CA ARG A 769 10.15 -24.68 26.93
C ARG A 769 11.02 -25.84 26.43
N CYS A 770 11.72 -25.68 25.32
CA CYS A 770 12.68 -26.69 24.85
C CYS A 770 13.81 -26.91 25.86
N TYR A 771 14.41 -25.83 26.39
CA TYR A 771 15.48 -25.90 27.38
C TYR A 771 15.06 -26.64 28.64
N LEU A 772 13.92 -26.27 29.23
CA LEU A 772 13.40 -26.94 30.42
C LEU A 772 13.03 -28.40 30.18
N SER A 773 12.51 -28.71 28.99
CA SER A 773 12.17 -30.08 28.63
C SER A 773 13.42 -30.96 28.50
N ILE A 774 14.53 -30.37 28.03
CA ILE A 774 15.85 -31.03 28.00
C ILE A 774 16.41 -31.22 29.41
N GLN A 775 16.32 -30.21 30.28
CA GLN A 775 16.86 -30.30 31.65
C GLN A 775 16.10 -31.28 32.54
N SER A 776 14.76 -31.25 32.48
CA SER A 776 13.91 -32.09 33.34
C SER A 776 13.74 -33.52 32.82
N GLY A 777 14.08 -33.78 31.55
CA GLY A 777 13.84 -35.06 30.89
C GLY A 777 12.35 -35.38 30.68
N ARG A 778 11.46 -34.40 30.86
CA ARG A 778 9.99 -34.48 30.66
C ARG A 778 9.53 -33.20 29.96
N ILE A 779 8.41 -33.23 29.23
CA ILE A 779 7.86 -32.00 28.62
C ILE A 779 7.31 -31.11 29.74
N ASN A 780 7.89 -29.92 29.90
CA ASN A 780 7.52 -29.00 30.96
C ASN A 780 6.69 -27.82 30.42
N ASP A 781 5.44 -27.70 30.89
CA ASP A 781 4.53 -26.59 30.59
C ASP A 781 4.39 -25.61 31.77
N SER A 782 5.12 -25.82 32.88
CA SER A 782 4.91 -25.07 34.12
C SER A 782 5.28 -23.58 34.02
N ILE A 783 5.96 -23.18 32.93
CA ILE A 783 6.24 -21.76 32.67
C ILE A 783 5.07 -21.17 31.85
N ASN A 784 4.24 -20.42 32.56
CA ASN A 784 3.26 -19.53 31.98
C ASN A 784 3.90 -18.13 31.88
N LEU A 785 4.41 -17.78 30.69
CA LEU A 785 4.92 -16.43 30.41
C LEU A 785 3.77 -15.43 30.14
N ASP A 786 2.52 -15.86 30.25
CA ASP A 786 1.30 -15.14 29.87
C ASP A 786 0.76 -14.16 30.93
N GLY A 787 1.50 -13.87 32.00
CA GLY A 787 1.10 -12.83 32.96
C GLY A 787 2.05 -12.74 34.15
N ASN A 788 2.64 -11.56 34.36
CA ASN A 788 3.66 -11.23 35.37
C ASN A 788 5.01 -11.92 35.19
N ILE A 789 5.76 -11.52 34.15
CA ILE A 789 7.23 -11.50 34.26
C ILE A 789 7.58 -10.27 35.12
N ASP A 790 7.35 -10.36 36.43
CA ASP A 790 7.78 -9.32 37.38
C ASP A 790 9.29 -9.40 37.66
N ASP A 791 9.95 -10.47 37.21
CA ASP A 791 11.37 -10.72 37.51
C ASP A 791 12.20 -10.85 36.22
N ALA A 792 12.61 -9.69 35.69
CA ALA A 792 13.57 -9.54 34.59
C ALA A 792 14.80 -10.43 34.74
N THR A 793 15.22 -10.64 35.99
CA THR A 793 16.35 -11.46 36.42
C THR A 793 16.13 -12.95 36.15
N MET A 794 14.91 -13.45 36.34
CA MET A 794 14.55 -14.84 36.07
C MET A 794 14.53 -15.14 34.57
N LEU A 795 13.95 -14.27 33.75
CA LEU A 795 13.94 -14.46 32.30
C LEU A 795 15.37 -14.39 31.73
N SER A 796 16.17 -13.41 32.20
CA SER A 796 17.56 -13.26 31.76
C SER A 796 18.41 -14.47 32.10
N SER A 797 18.35 -14.97 33.35
CA SER A 797 19.08 -16.18 33.75
C SER A 797 18.64 -17.44 32.98
N LEU A 798 17.35 -17.55 32.64
CA LEU A 798 16.83 -18.67 31.86
C LEU A 798 17.29 -18.61 30.39
N LEU A 799 17.34 -17.42 29.79
CA LEU A 799 17.88 -17.19 28.44
C LEU A 799 19.39 -17.44 28.39
N GLU A 800 20.14 -17.03 29.41
CA GLU A 800 21.57 -17.31 29.56
C GLU A 800 21.81 -18.81 29.67
N GLY A 801 21.11 -19.50 30.59
CA GLY A 801 21.22 -20.95 30.76
C GLY A 801 20.85 -21.73 29.50
N ALA A 802 19.79 -21.32 28.80
CA ALA A 802 19.42 -21.90 27.51
C ALA A 802 20.52 -21.70 26.45
N SER A 803 21.13 -20.51 26.39
CA SER A 803 22.20 -20.19 25.45
C SER A 803 23.48 -20.97 25.74
N GLU A 804 23.85 -21.13 27.00
CA GLU A 804 24.99 -21.97 27.41
C GLU A 804 24.75 -23.44 27.07
N LYS A 805 23.55 -23.96 27.37
CA LYS A 805 23.22 -25.34 27.05
C LYS A 805 23.21 -25.60 25.54
N ALA A 806 22.72 -24.65 24.74
CA ALA A 806 22.78 -24.74 23.29
C ALA A 806 24.23 -24.73 22.77
N LYS A 807 25.14 -23.93 23.36
CA LYS A 807 26.58 -23.94 23.02
C LYS A 807 27.24 -25.28 23.36
N GLU A 808 26.86 -25.91 24.48
CA GLU A 808 27.33 -27.24 24.89
C GLU A 808 26.86 -28.33 23.91
N MET A 809 25.57 -28.34 23.58
CA MET A 809 24.95 -29.37 22.73
C MET A 809 25.28 -29.22 21.24
N PHE A 810 25.50 -27.99 20.77
CA PHE A 810 25.72 -27.66 19.35
C PHE A 810 26.96 -26.79 19.14
N PRO A 811 28.17 -27.28 19.46
CA PRO A 811 29.39 -26.49 19.36
C PRO A 811 29.71 -26.12 17.89
N THR A 812 29.90 -24.83 17.63
CA THR A 812 30.37 -24.32 16.32
C THR A 812 31.79 -24.80 16.01
N LYS A 813 32.22 -24.82 14.74
CA LYS A 813 33.60 -25.22 14.36
C LYS A 813 34.68 -24.44 15.15
N LYS A 814 34.44 -23.16 15.43
CA LYS A 814 35.31 -22.28 16.23
C LYS A 814 35.36 -22.70 17.71
N ASN A 815 34.22 -23.11 18.27
CA ASN A 815 34.13 -23.61 19.65
C ASN A 815 34.72 -25.02 19.78
N LYS A 816 34.47 -25.94 18.82
CA LYS A 816 35.14 -27.24 18.76
C LYS A 816 36.66 -27.11 18.78
N LEU A 817 37.22 -26.15 18.04
CA LEU A 817 38.67 -25.89 18.04
C LEU A 817 39.17 -25.38 19.40
N LYS A 818 38.39 -24.53 20.10
CA LYS A 818 38.72 -24.05 21.46
C LYS A 818 38.59 -25.14 22.52
N THR A 819 37.57 -25.99 22.44
CA THR A 819 37.37 -27.11 23.37
C THR A 819 38.42 -28.19 23.17
N LEU A 820 38.79 -28.50 21.92
CA LEU A 820 39.90 -29.40 21.61
C LEU A 820 41.26 -28.83 22.06
N LYS A 821 41.46 -27.51 21.98
CA LYS A 821 42.65 -26.85 22.55
C LYS A 821 42.69 -26.95 24.09
N ARG A 822 41.58 -26.69 24.78
CA ARG A 822 41.50 -26.86 26.24
C ARG A 822 41.70 -28.30 26.70
N GLN A 823 41.14 -29.27 25.98
CA GLN A 823 41.35 -30.70 26.26
C GLN A 823 42.77 -31.19 25.93
N ALA A 824 43.50 -30.47 25.08
CA ALA A 824 44.93 -30.71 24.84
C ALA A 824 45.84 -30.00 25.86
N GLU A 825 45.31 -29.04 26.61
CA GLU A 825 46.03 -28.25 27.63
C GLU A 825 45.79 -28.76 29.07
N ASP A 826 44.89 -29.73 29.29
CA ASP A 826 44.75 -30.46 30.56
C ASP A 826 45.54 -31.79 30.50
N PRO A 827 46.80 -31.84 30.97
CA PRO A 827 47.44 -33.12 31.23
C PRO A 827 46.79 -33.71 32.49
N VAL A 828 46.32 -34.95 32.33
CA VAL A 828 45.90 -35.84 33.41
C VAL A 828 46.95 -35.81 34.53
N MET A 829 46.63 -35.17 35.66
CA MET A 829 47.29 -35.43 36.94
C MET A 829 46.63 -36.66 37.53
N SER A 830 47.23 -37.82 37.23
CA SER A 830 47.21 -39.00 38.09
C SER A 830 47.95 -38.70 39.38
#